data_AF-A0ABD6E472-F1
#
_entry.id   AF-A0ABD6E472-F1
#
_cell.length_a   1.000
_cell.length_b   1.000
_cell.length_c   1.000
_cell.angle_alpha   90.00
_cell.angle_beta   90.00
_cell.angle_gamma   90.00
#
_symmetry.space_group_name_H-M   'P 1'
#
loop_
_entity.id
_entity.type
_entity.pdbx_description
1 polymer ?
#
loop_
_entity_poly.entity_id
_entity_poly.type
_entity_poly.pdbx_seq_one_letter_code
_entity_poly.pdbx_strand_id
1 'polypeptide(L)'
;MVIVYRMRGLLGDATEPFITNFSDADHKESMDDAQLRMARLMGDCVRDFGTIISSLDTVELTGDGKKLLKELHRLLAYCVKVEKNRHLLIENKAVRRFLRVFEIVHRLGVRDADCDALALNYLELVRALLVDVLAKDEAEESAGGASFEQMSWLLELSVNGEAEGGLSGPLWESVTSLIPNLCVGNTESMDALVEIFRSCCDWEKIDTDRSFREVMTKKLDTLCVITASIYASAPGARLKNRLLKAGLIEGACHYLAANHPSLYNLSVEGPEWKQFLAKPSLKYVLRFMEGMAAHHKPSQIAIAEKSLPILHRLEQISSSEHIGTFAEDVIEALKESEEVAAQIERVRQETKAKKRQLAMAMRQKQLSKMGMAVGKKGVVKVTSRKVVNEPEVKTDSLESCCICREELGSSEKIMMVYAFASRQELKTTLNGRNFSFYSVSQLNFVHLDCHITAIRVAGSRDEWASAALHNANTKCNILVPVWSKNTKDAAMNHAVLRLISDLDAAVGFGALTLDTVTLDITELISRFVRFLSFSELSQGGGRESNLQYLCVLILLGLHVKANNPEMVMAPPQSLEHQMCACLVLESTAEWNEHRVSRIREIKNSLPRWETAKHTLMVWAVVNHFQNVILNTSGADRVSYIRENIARIIERCPAFVIEFDTALSQCGNFATFLSLNELQADFNGLDDMLD
;
A
#
# COMPACT_ATOMS: atom_id res chain seq x y z
N MET A 1 4.18 -19.04 -4.27
CA MET A 1 2.84 -18.42 -4.27
C MET A 1 2.89 -17.25 -3.31
N VAL A 2 2.91 -16.03 -3.84
CA VAL A 2 2.76 -14.81 -3.02
C VAL A 2 1.25 -14.63 -2.83
N ILE A 3 0.77 -14.73 -1.60
CA ILE A 3 -0.65 -14.53 -1.28
C ILE A 3 -0.78 -13.11 -0.76
N VAL A 4 -1.53 -12.30 -1.48
CA VAL A 4 -1.89 -10.94 -1.08
C VAL A 4 -3.31 -11.01 -0.51
N TYR A 5 -3.46 -10.67 0.77
CA TYR A 5 -4.78 -10.56 1.42
C TYR A 5 -5.08 -9.10 1.77
N ARG A 6 -6.35 -8.73 1.74
CA ARG A 6 -6.85 -7.41 2.12
C ARG A 6 -7.61 -7.54 3.44
N MET A 7 -7.19 -6.81 4.48
CA MET A 7 -7.90 -6.84 5.76
C MET A 7 -9.20 -6.04 5.67
N ARG A 8 -10.30 -6.59 6.20
CA ARG A 8 -11.60 -5.92 6.24
C ARG A 8 -11.55 -4.75 7.23
N GLY A 9 -11.98 -3.57 6.80
CA GLY A 9 -12.17 -2.42 7.67
C GLY A 9 -13.33 -2.64 8.64
N LEU A 10 -13.22 -2.07 9.85
CA LEU A 10 -14.17 -2.17 10.97
C LEU A 10 -15.61 -1.73 10.65
N LEU A 11 -15.84 -1.06 9.51
CA LEU A 11 -17.14 -0.50 9.11
C LEU A 11 -18.00 -1.43 8.23
N GLY A 12 -17.58 -2.67 7.99
CA GLY A 12 -18.47 -3.68 7.40
C GLY A 12 -18.70 -3.58 5.89
N ASP A 13 -18.08 -2.63 5.19
CA ASP A 13 -18.27 -2.37 3.75
C ASP A 13 -17.86 -3.50 2.77
N ALA A 14 -17.20 -4.57 3.24
CA ALA A 14 -16.85 -5.72 2.39
C ALA A 14 -17.98 -6.76 2.37
N THR A 15 -18.63 -6.98 1.23
CA THR A 15 -19.69 -7.99 1.05
C THR A 15 -19.16 -9.40 0.77
N GLU A 16 -17.84 -9.59 0.79
CA GLU A 16 -17.18 -10.87 0.50
C GLU A 16 -17.25 -11.85 1.68
N PRO A 17 -17.45 -13.16 1.42
CA PRO A 17 -17.56 -14.17 2.46
C PRO A 17 -16.22 -14.39 3.19
N PHE A 18 -16.31 -14.66 4.49
CA PHE A 18 -15.16 -14.95 5.36
C PHE A 18 -14.51 -16.26 4.92
N ILE A 19 -13.24 -16.22 4.50
CA ILE A 19 -12.41 -17.43 4.37
C ILE A 19 -11.91 -17.74 5.78
N THR A 20 -12.72 -18.44 6.58
CA THR A 20 -12.36 -18.83 7.97
C THR A 20 -11.25 -19.86 8.00
N ASN A 21 -11.27 -20.77 7.03
CA ASN A 21 -10.21 -21.73 6.76
C ASN A 21 -9.87 -21.60 5.28
N PHE A 22 -8.59 -21.64 4.91
CA PHE A 22 -8.25 -22.18 3.59
C PHE A 22 -8.89 -23.56 3.56
N SER A 23 -9.66 -23.90 2.52
CA SER A 23 -10.11 -25.28 2.31
C SER A 23 -8.94 -26.18 2.64
N ASP A 24 -9.08 -27.01 3.67
CA ASP A 24 -7.97 -27.68 4.33
C ASP A 24 -6.95 -28.14 3.28
N ALA A 25 -5.74 -27.61 3.37
CA ALA A 25 -4.62 -28.16 2.62
C ALA A 25 -4.29 -29.60 3.07
N ASP A 26 -5.07 -30.16 4.01
CA ASP A 26 -5.15 -31.59 4.35
C ASP A 26 -6.08 -32.40 3.42
N HIS A 27 -6.68 -31.76 2.41
CA HIS A 27 -6.99 -32.40 1.14
C HIS A 27 -6.06 -31.89 0.03
N LYS A 28 -4.75 -31.82 0.29
CA LYS A 28 -3.92 -32.59 -0.63
C LYS A 28 -4.48 -34.00 -0.55
N GLU A 29 -5.26 -34.43 -1.55
CA GLU A 29 -5.19 -35.86 -1.90
C GLU A 29 -3.70 -36.16 -1.79
N SER A 30 -3.30 -36.98 -0.81
CA SER A 30 -1.98 -37.59 -0.82
C SER A 30 -2.04 -38.46 -2.06
N MET A 31 -1.77 -37.82 -3.19
CA MET A 31 -2.00 -38.39 -4.49
C MET A 31 -1.05 -39.55 -4.54
N ASP A 32 -1.62 -40.74 -4.47
CA ASP A 32 -0.86 -41.95 -4.29
C ASP A 32 0.16 -41.98 -5.43
N ASP A 33 1.45 -41.99 -5.08
CA ASP A 33 2.54 -42.05 -6.05
C ASP A 33 2.31 -43.27 -6.98
N ALA A 34 1.58 -44.30 -6.54
CA ALA A 34 1.10 -45.37 -7.40
C ALA A 34 0.12 -44.92 -8.51
N GLN A 35 -0.85 -44.03 -8.23
CA GLN A 35 -1.81 -43.52 -9.24
C GLN A 35 -1.12 -42.69 -10.32
N LEU A 36 -0.19 -41.81 -9.95
CA LEU A 36 0.62 -41.06 -10.93
C LEU A 36 1.56 -41.97 -11.71
N ARG A 37 2.15 -43.00 -11.07
CA ARG A 37 2.93 -44.03 -11.78
C ARG A 37 2.08 -44.80 -12.78
N MET A 38 0.86 -45.20 -12.41
CA MET A 38 -0.08 -45.85 -13.32
C MET A 38 -0.51 -44.94 -14.48
N ALA A 39 -0.77 -43.66 -14.21
CA ALA A 39 -1.08 -42.68 -15.26
C ALA A 39 0.09 -42.51 -16.24
N ARG A 40 1.36 -42.52 -15.76
CA ARG A 40 2.55 -42.52 -16.63
C ARG A 40 2.62 -43.78 -17.48
N LEU A 41 2.43 -44.95 -16.86
CA LEU A 41 2.42 -46.24 -17.57
C LEU A 41 1.31 -46.32 -18.63
N MET A 42 0.16 -45.68 -18.42
CA MET A 42 -0.88 -45.61 -19.45
C MET A 42 -0.37 -44.92 -20.71
N GLY A 43 0.37 -43.81 -20.61
CA GLY A 43 0.96 -43.16 -21.79
C GLY A 43 2.10 -43.95 -22.45
N ASP A 44 2.79 -44.80 -21.69
CA ASP A 44 3.89 -45.63 -22.19
C ASP A 44 3.39 -46.93 -22.86
N CYS A 45 2.41 -47.58 -22.25
CA CYS A 45 1.86 -48.87 -22.68
C CYS A 45 0.73 -48.71 -23.70
N VAL A 46 -0.13 -47.70 -23.52
CA VAL A 46 -1.26 -47.41 -24.39
C VAL A 46 -0.84 -46.23 -25.27
N ARG A 47 -0.09 -46.51 -26.34
CA ARG A 47 0.26 -45.51 -27.37
C ARG A 47 -0.97 -44.86 -28.04
N ASP A 48 -2.17 -45.34 -27.72
CA ASP A 48 -3.40 -45.01 -28.41
C ASP A 48 -4.44 -44.37 -27.47
N PHE A 49 -4.09 -43.23 -26.87
CA PHE A 49 -5.12 -42.31 -26.36
C PHE A 49 -6.16 -42.00 -27.45
N GLY A 50 -5.80 -42.09 -28.73
CA GLY A 50 -6.70 -41.97 -29.87
C GLY A 50 -7.96 -42.82 -29.74
N THR A 51 -7.86 -44.09 -29.36
CA THR A 51 -9.04 -44.96 -29.15
C THR A 51 -9.92 -44.50 -27.98
N ILE A 52 -9.32 -44.15 -26.83
CA ILE A 52 -10.07 -43.67 -25.65
C ILE A 52 -10.79 -42.36 -25.97
N ILE A 53 -10.12 -41.40 -26.60
CA ILE A 53 -10.74 -40.11 -26.91
C ILE A 53 -11.74 -40.26 -28.06
N SER A 54 -11.49 -41.10 -29.06
CA SER A 54 -12.46 -41.34 -30.15
C SER A 54 -13.74 -42.01 -29.64
N SER A 55 -13.70 -42.74 -28.52
CA SER A 55 -14.91 -43.26 -27.90
C SER A 55 -15.88 -42.15 -27.49
N LEU A 56 -15.38 -40.96 -27.10
CA LEU A 56 -16.19 -39.79 -26.74
C LEU A 56 -17.06 -39.29 -27.90
N ASP A 57 -16.67 -39.55 -29.15
CA ASP A 57 -17.46 -39.17 -30.33
C ASP A 57 -18.74 -40.01 -30.47
N THR A 58 -18.77 -41.19 -29.84
CA THR A 58 -19.85 -42.18 -29.97
C THR A 58 -20.77 -42.27 -28.74
N VAL A 59 -20.45 -41.55 -27.66
CA VAL A 59 -21.22 -41.65 -26.40
C VAL A 59 -22.52 -40.86 -26.50
N GLU A 60 -23.64 -41.57 -26.35
CA GLU A 60 -24.96 -40.97 -26.14
C GLU A 60 -25.17 -40.65 -24.65
N LEU A 61 -25.89 -39.56 -24.33
CA LEU A 61 -26.20 -39.16 -22.93
C LEU A 61 -27.32 -40.00 -22.29
N THR A 62 -27.22 -41.32 -22.40
CA THR A 62 -28.04 -42.27 -21.65
C THR A 62 -27.53 -42.42 -20.20
N GLY A 63 -28.30 -43.09 -19.32
CA GLY A 63 -27.87 -43.31 -17.94
C GLY A 63 -26.50 -44.00 -17.82
N ASP A 64 -26.19 -44.93 -18.72
CA ASP A 64 -24.89 -45.61 -18.75
C ASP A 64 -23.81 -44.81 -19.47
N GLY A 65 -24.18 -44.04 -20.50
CA GLY A 65 -23.27 -43.07 -21.14
C GLY A 65 -22.78 -42.00 -20.17
N LYS A 66 -23.66 -41.47 -19.31
CA LYS A 66 -23.27 -40.54 -18.23
C LYS A 66 -22.27 -41.15 -17.26
N LYS A 67 -22.46 -42.42 -16.86
CA LYS A 67 -21.50 -43.13 -15.99
C LYS A 67 -20.16 -43.32 -16.68
N LEU A 68 -20.17 -43.72 -17.95
CA LEU A 68 -18.95 -43.86 -18.74
C LEU A 68 -18.17 -42.55 -18.82
N LEU A 69 -18.84 -41.43 -19.12
CA LEU A 69 -18.19 -40.11 -19.15
C LEU A 69 -17.61 -39.70 -17.79
N LYS A 70 -18.29 -40.02 -16.67
CA LYS A 70 -17.77 -39.77 -15.32
C LYS A 70 -16.48 -40.57 -15.05
N GLU A 71 -16.43 -41.86 -15.40
CA GLU A 71 -15.23 -42.68 -15.19
C GLU A 71 -14.09 -42.34 -16.16
N LEU A 72 -14.41 -42.03 -17.42
CA LEU A 72 -13.43 -41.54 -18.40
C LEU A 72 -12.82 -40.21 -17.96
N HIS A 73 -13.64 -39.29 -17.44
CA HIS A 73 -13.15 -38.04 -16.87
C HIS A 73 -12.17 -38.28 -15.72
N ARG A 74 -12.50 -39.16 -14.76
CA ARG A 74 -11.59 -39.50 -13.64
C ARG A 74 -10.25 -40.00 -14.14
N LEU A 75 -10.25 -40.95 -15.09
CA LEU A 75 -9.02 -41.47 -15.69
C LEU A 75 -8.22 -40.34 -16.37
N LEU A 76 -8.87 -39.56 -17.22
CA LEU A 76 -8.23 -38.48 -17.98
C LEU A 76 -7.72 -37.35 -17.06
N ALA A 77 -8.39 -37.07 -15.94
CA ALA A 77 -7.95 -36.10 -14.95
C ALA A 77 -6.61 -36.49 -14.31
N TYR A 78 -6.37 -37.78 -14.06
CA TYR A 78 -5.04 -38.25 -13.64
C TYR A 78 -4.02 -38.22 -14.78
N CYS A 79 -4.44 -38.59 -16.00
CA CYS A 79 -3.54 -38.56 -17.16
C CYS A 79 -3.03 -37.15 -17.47
N VAL A 80 -3.89 -36.13 -17.41
CA VAL A 80 -3.52 -34.74 -17.68
C VAL A 80 -2.52 -34.17 -16.65
N LYS A 81 -2.43 -34.75 -15.43
CA LYS A 81 -1.40 -34.34 -14.46
C LYS A 81 0.03 -34.73 -14.91
N VAL A 82 0.19 -35.63 -15.89
CA VAL A 82 1.48 -36.06 -16.44
C VAL A 82 1.77 -35.32 -17.75
N GLU A 83 2.90 -34.62 -17.83
CA GLU A 83 3.30 -33.80 -19.00
C GLU A 83 3.34 -34.57 -20.32
N LYS A 84 4.00 -35.75 -20.33
CA LYS A 84 4.05 -36.61 -21.51
C LYS A 84 2.66 -36.99 -22.03
N ASN A 85 1.72 -37.28 -21.13
CA ASN A 85 0.36 -37.62 -21.51
C ASN A 85 -0.38 -36.42 -22.08
N ARG A 86 -0.19 -35.20 -21.53
CA ARG A 86 -0.78 -33.99 -22.10
C ARG A 86 -0.39 -33.81 -23.56
N HIS A 87 0.89 -34.02 -23.91
CA HIS A 87 1.33 -33.98 -25.31
C HIS A 87 0.64 -35.02 -26.18
N LEU A 88 0.56 -36.28 -25.74
CA LEU A 88 -0.14 -37.34 -26.48
C LEU A 88 -1.64 -37.03 -26.65
N LEU A 89 -2.30 -36.49 -25.62
CA LEU A 89 -3.70 -36.07 -25.68
C LEU A 89 -3.89 -34.94 -26.71
N ILE A 90 -3.00 -33.94 -26.72
CA ILE A 90 -3.04 -32.82 -27.67
C ILE A 90 -2.84 -33.31 -29.10
N GLU A 91 -1.87 -34.19 -29.36
CA GLU A 91 -1.65 -34.83 -30.67
C GLU A 91 -2.90 -35.58 -31.17
N ASN A 92 -3.64 -36.19 -30.24
CA ASN A 92 -4.88 -36.91 -30.53
C ASN A 92 -6.13 -36.00 -30.56
N LYS A 93 -5.98 -34.66 -30.63
CA LYS A 93 -7.08 -33.68 -30.70
C LYS A 93 -8.07 -33.81 -29.53
N ALA A 94 -7.56 -34.03 -28.32
CA ALA A 94 -8.36 -34.15 -27.09
C ALA A 94 -9.24 -32.93 -26.82
N VAL A 95 -8.72 -31.72 -27.02
CA VAL A 95 -9.44 -30.46 -26.75
C VAL A 95 -10.77 -30.40 -27.51
N ARG A 96 -10.74 -30.67 -28.83
CA ARG A 96 -11.94 -30.72 -29.67
C ARG A 96 -12.99 -31.71 -29.15
N ARG A 97 -12.56 -32.89 -28.71
CA ARG A 97 -13.46 -33.96 -28.26
C ARG A 97 -13.98 -33.75 -26.85
N PHE A 98 -13.21 -33.11 -25.97
CA PHE A 98 -13.71 -32.68 -24.66
C PHE A 98 -14.76 -31.57 -24.79
N LEU A 99 -14.56 -30.60 -25.70
CA LEU A 99 -15.57 -29.60 -26.04
C LEU A 99 -16.83 -30.22 -26.65
N ARG A 100 -16.68 -31.32 -27.41
CA ARG A 100 -17.83 -32.05 -27.95
C ARG A 100 -18.72 -32.63 -26.86
N VAL A 101 -18.14 -33.12 -25.75
CA VAL A 101 -18.94 -33.58 -24.60
C VAL A 101 -19.76 -32.42 -24.02
N PHE A 102 -19.18 -31.23 -23.89
CA PHE A 102 -19.89 -30.02 -23.47
C PHE A 102 -21.03 -29.66 -24.44
N GLU A 103 -20.79 -29.68 -25.75
CA GLU A 103 -21.83 -29.43 -26.77
C GLU A 103 -23.00 -30.40 -26.67
N ILE A 104 -22.71 -31.68 -26.49
CA ILE A 104 -23.75 -32.72 -26.42
C ILE A 104 -24.59 -32.52 -25.15
N VAL A 105 -23.95 -32.20 -24.01
CA VAL A 105 -24.65 -31.85 -22.77
C VAL A 105 -25.57 -30.65 -22.97
N HIS A 106 -25.09 -29.61 -23.64
CA HIS A 106 -25.85 -28.37 -23.80
C HIS A 106 -26.98 -28.48 -24.85
N ARG A 107 -26.71 -29.07 -26.03
CA ARG A 107 -27.69 -29.17 -27.14
C ARG A 107 -28.88 -30.07 -26.83
N LEU A 108 -28.76 -31.01 -25.89
CA LEU A 108 -29.90 -31.82 -25.46
C LEU A 108 -30.89 -31.06 -24.57
N GLY A 109 -30.52 -29.88 -24.05
CA GLY A 109 -31.42 -29.04 -23.26
C GLY A 109 -31.84 -29.61 -21.90
N VAL A 110 -31.22 -30.73 -21.47
CA VAL A 110 -31.52 -31.38 -20.19
C VAL A 110 -30.76 -30.65 -19.08
N ARG A 111 -31.46 -29.78 -18.34
CA ARG A 111 -30.91 -29.09 -17.16
C ARG A 111 -30.92 -30.01 -15.94
N ASP A 112 -29.91 -30.86 -15.87
CA ASP A 112 -29.64 -31.79 -14.78
C ASP A 112 -28.31 -31.40 -14.14
N ALA A 113 -28.28 -31.24 -12.81
CA ALA A 113 -27.08 -30.82 -12.07
C ALA A 113 -25.90 -31.77 -12.30
N ASP A 114 -26.18 -33.06 -12.54
CA ASP A 114 -25.17 -34.06 -12.89
C ASP A 114 -24.55 -33.80 -14.27
N CYS A 115 -25.31 -33.24 -15.20
CA CYS A 115 -24.84 -32.92 -16.55
C CYS A 115 -24.02 -31.63 -16.56
N ASP A 116 -24.44 -30.61 -15.79
CA ASP A 116 -23.66 -29.39 -15.61
C ASP A 116 -22.29 -29.68 -14.96
N ALA A 117 -22.27 -30.53 -13.93
CA ALA A 117 -21.02 -30.97 -13.30
C ALA A 117 -20.12 -31.73 -14.29
N LEU A 118 -20.71 -32.59 -15.13
CA LEU A 118 -19.97 -33.30 -16.17
C LEU A 118 -19.37 -32.35 -17.21
N ALA A 119 -20.16 -31.38 -17.68
CA ALA A 119 -19.71 -30.34 -18.59
C ALA A 119 -18.53 -29.55 -18.02
N LEU A 120 -18.64 -29.07 -16.78
CA LEU A 120 -17.55 -28.37 -16.08
C LEU A 120 -16.29 -29.23 -15.99
N ASN A 121 -16.44 -30.49 -15.60
CA ASN A 121 -15.35 -31.44 -15.48
C ASN A 121 -14.54 -31.58 -16.78
N TYR A 122 -15.21 -31.68 -17.93
CA TYR A 122 -14.52 -31.74 -19.22
C TYR A 122 -13.93 -30.39 -19.66
N LEU A 123 -14.56 -29.26 -19.34
CA LEU A 123 -13.98 -27.93 -19.58
C LEU A 123 -12.70 -27.70 -18.74
N GLU A 124 -12.61 -28.24 -17.52
CA GLU A 124 -11.37 -28.22 -16.74
C GLU A 124 -10.24 -29.03 -17.40
N LEU A 125 -10.55 -30.17 -18.02
CA LEU A 125 -9.56 -30.91 -18.82
C LEU A 125 -9.09 -30.10 -20.03
N VAL A 126 -10.00 -29.38 -20.70
CA VAL A 126 -9.65 -28.45 -21.80
C VAL A 126 -8.71 -27.37 -21.30
N ARG A 127 -9.01 -26.73 -20.17
CA ARG A 127 -8.16 -25.69 -19.57
C ARG A 127 -6.76 -26.19 -19.32
N ALA A 128 -6.63 -27.37 -18.71
CA ALA A 128 -5.35 -27.96 -18.37
C ALA A 128 -4.50 -28.31 -19.61
N LEU A 129 -5.12 -28.70 -20.74
CA LEU A 129 -4.41 -28.94 -21.99
C LEU A 129 -4.04 -27.64 -22.72
N LEU A 130 -4.88 -26.61 -22.66
CA LEU A 130 -4.65 -25.35 -23.36
C LEU A 130 -3.38 -24.62 -22.92
N VAL A 131 -3.01 -24.73 -21.64
CA VAL A 131 -1.77 -24.15 -21.12
C VAL A 131 -0.55 -24.65 -21.92
N ASP A 132 -0.47 -25.96 -22.19
CA ASP A 132 0.63 -26.53 -22.97
C ASP A 132 0.51 -26.23 -24.47
N VAL A 133 -0.72 -26.17 -25.00
CA VAL A 133 -0.96 -25.80 -26.41
C VAL A 133 -0.45 -24.38 -26.67
N LEU A 134 -0.70 -23.45 -25.75
CA LEU A 134 -0.31 -22.04 -25.88
C LEU A 134 1.17 -21.80 -25.57
N ALA A 135 1.81 -22.68 -24.81
CA ALA A 135 3.24 -22.62 -24.54
C ALA A 135 4.11 -23.04 -25.73
N LYS A 136 3.57 -23.83 -26.67
CA LYS A 136 4.29 -24.21 -27.90
C LYS A 136 4.16 -23.11 -28.94
N ASP A 137 5.29 -22.54 -29.36
CA ASP A 137 5.36 -21.45 -30.36
C ASP A 137 4.97 -21.91 -31.78
N GLU A 138 4.81 -23.22 -32.00
CA GLU A 138 4.45 -23.87 -33.28
C GLU A 138 2.95 -23.79 -33.61
N ALA A 139 2.38 -22.61 -33.47
CA ALA A 139 0.97 -22.37 -33.75
C ALA A 139 0.71 -21.99 -35.23
N GLU A 140 1.30 -22.73 -36.16
CA GLU A 140 1.01 -22.60 -37.60
C GLU A 140 0.36 -23.82 -38.26
N GLU A 141 0.25 -24.99 -37.62
CA GLU A 141 -0.56 -26.06 -38.18
C GLU A 141 -1.33 -26.81 -37.10
N SER A 142 -2.64 -26.55 -37.00
CA SER A 142 -3.64 -27.57 -36.65
C SER A 142 -3.29 -28.49 -35.44
N ALA A 143 -2.63 -27.98 -34.40
CA ALA A 143 -2.28 -28.78 -33.23
C ALA A 143 -3.50 -28.93 -32.30
N GLY A 144 -4.52 -29.66 -32.78
CA GLY A 144 -5.59 -30.24 -31.96
C GLY A 144 -6.63 -29.31 -31.33
N GLY A 145 -6.74 -28.05 -31.78
CA GLY A 145 -7.72 -27.06 -31.27
C GLY A 145 -9.19 -27.30 -31.70
N ALA A 146 -10.09 -26.44 -31.19
CA ALA A 146 -11.52 -26.41 -31.55
C ALA A 146 -11.73 -26.04 -33.03
N SER A 147 -12.79 -26.55 -33.67
CA SER A 147 -13.12 -26.13 -35.04
C SER A 147 -13.75 -24.73 -35.08
N PHE A 148 -13.74 -24.07 -36.24
CA PHE A 148 -14.40 -22.78 -36.44
C PHE A 148 -15.89 -22.83 -36.05
N GLU A 149 -16.61 -23.88 -36.44
CA GLU A 149 -18.02 -24.06 -36.08
C GLU A 149 -18.25 -24.16 -34.56
N GLN A 150 -17.38 -24.89 -33.85
CA GLN A 150 -17.45 -25.01 -32.40
C GLN A 150 -17.16 -23.65 -31.73
N MET A 151 -16.19 -22.91 -32.27
CA MET A 151 -15.85 -21.58 -31.77
C MET A 151 -16.93 -20.54 -32.02
N SER A 152 -17.53 -20.51 -33.21
CA SER A 152 -18.65 -19.61 -33.53
C SER A 152 -19.82 -19.88 -32.59
N TRP A 153 -20.15 -21.16 -32.37
CA TRP A 153 -21.22 -21.54 -31.46
C TRP A 153 -20.92 -21.15 -30.00
N LEU A 154 -19.71 -21.39 -29.49
CA LEU A 154 -19.32 -20.97 -28.14
C LEU A 154 -19.34 -19.45 -27.97
N LEU A 155 -18.87 -18.71 -28.98
CA LEU A 155 -18.89 -17.24 -29.00
C LEU A 155 -20.33 -16.70 -28.95
N GLU A 156 -21.22 -17.23 -29.79
CA GLU A 156 -22.63 -16.86 -29.78
C GLU A 156 -23.29 -17.17 -28.44
N LEU A 157 -22.97 -18.34 -27.85
CA LEU A 157 -23.52 -18.79 -26.58
C LEU A 157 -23.07 -17.92 -25.40
N SER A 158 -21.80 -17.52 -25.36
CA SER A 158 -21.27 -16.62 -24.33
C SER A 158 -21.81 -15.21 -24.43
N VAL A 159 -22.01 -14.70 -25.65
CA VAL A 159 -22.38 -13.29 -25.89
C VAL A 159 -23.89 -13.07 -25.87
N ASN A 160 -24.72 -14.03 -26.25
CA ASN A 160 -26.17 -13.87 -26.42
C ASN A 160 -27.01 -14.56 -25.34
N GLY A 161 -26.45 -14.82 -24.14
CA GLY A 161 -26.91 -15.75 -23.11
C GLY A 161 -28.33 -15.65 -22.50
N GLU A 162 -29.36 -15.20 -23.21
CA GLU A 162 -30.76 -15.16 -22.75
C GLU A 162 -31.83 -15.69 -23.70
N ALA A 163 -31.48 -16.22 -24.87
CA ALA A 163 -32.45 -17.09 -25.55
C ALA A 163 -32.65 -18.36 -24.70
N GLU A 164 -33.89 -18.85 -24.59
CA GLU A 164 -34.28 -20.05 -23.82
C GLU A 164 -33.23 -21.17 -23.97
N GLY A 165 -32.43 -21.41 -22.91
CA GLY A 165 -31.29 -22.34 -22.97
C GLY A 165 -29.93 -21.80 -22.50
N GLY A 166 -29.82 -20.57 -21.98
CA GLY A 166 -28.56 -19.99 -21.49
C GLY A 166 -27.77 -20.85 -20.48
N LEU A 167 -26.44 -20.61 -20.42
CA LEU A 167 -25.51 -21.32 -19.53
C LEU A 167 -25.76 -21.01 -18.05
N SER A 168 -25.55 -22.00 -17.17
CA SER A 168 -25.46 -21.75 -15.73
C SER A 168 -24.22 -20.89 -15.43
N GLY A 169 -24.24 -20.11 -14.34
CA GLY A 169 -23.16 -19.18 -13.98
C GLY A 169 -21.75 -19.79 -14.07
N PRO A 170 -21.49 -20.95 -13.43
CA PRO A 170 -20.18 -21.60 -13.50
C PRO A 170 -19.77 -22.04 -14.91
N LEU A 171 -20.73 -22.51 -15.72
CA LEU A 171 -20.46 -22.89 -17.12
C LEU A 171 -20.14 -21.67 -17.97
N TRP A 172 -20.86 -20.56 -17.77
CA TRP A 172 -20.60 -19.31 -18.47
C TRP A 172 -19.20 -18.77 -18.15
N GLU A 173 -18.78 -18.77 -16.88
CA GLU A 173 -17.42 -18.36 -16.48
C GLU A 173 -16.34 -19.26 -17.10
N SER A 174 -16.56 -20.58 -17.07
CA SER A 174 -15.63 -21.55 -17.64
C SER A 174 -15.50 -21.38 -19.16
N VAL A 175 -16.61 -21.24 -19.89
CA VAL A 175 -16.59 -21.04 -21.35
C VAL A 175 -15.95 -19.69 -21.71
N THR A 176 -16.36 -18.60 -21.05
CA THR A 176 -15.89 -17.24 -21.37
C THR A 176 -14.38 -17.08 -21.14
N SER A 177 -13.82 -17.77 -20.15
CA SER A 177 -12.37 -17.79 -19.91
C SER A 177 -11.58 -18.64 -20.92
N LEU A 178 -12.20 -19.66 -21.52
CA LEU A 178 -11.57 -20.56 -22.50
C LEU A 178 -11.60 -20.01 -23.93
N ILE A 179 -12.68 -19.33 -24.31
CA ILE A 179 -12.90 -18.78 -25.66
C ILE A 179 -11.69 -18.06 -26.26
N PRO A 180 -11.08 -17.03 -25.62
CA PRO A 180 -9.99 -16.28 -26.24
C PRO A 180 -8.81 -17.19 -26.60
N ASN A 181 -8.52 -18.15 -25.72
CA ASN A 181 -7.42 -19.09 -25.82
C ASN A 181 -7.69 -20.21 -26.84
N LEU A 182 -8.96 -20.54 -27.10
CA LEU A 182 -9.37 -21.47 -28.14
C LEU A 182 -9.42 -20.83 -29.53
N CYS A 183 -9.72 -19.52 -29.63
CA CYS A 183 -9.65 -18.78 -30.90
C CYS A 183 -8.23 -18.70 -31.44
N VAL A 184 -7.25 -18.68 -30.54
CA VAL A 184 -5.84 -18.56 -30.85
C VAL A 184 -5.36 -19.78 -31.63
N GLY A 185 -4.88 -19.57 -32.86
CA GLY A 185 -4.50 -20.65 -33.80
C GLY A 185 -5.49 -20.86 -34.95
N ASN A 186 -6.68 -20.24 -34.91
CA ASN A 186 -7.60 -20.16 -36.04
C ASN A 186 -7.86 -18.69 -36.40
N THR A 187 -7.44 -18.26 -37.59
CA THR A 187 -7.59 -16.88 -38.04
C THR A 187 -9.05 -16.45 -38.20
N GLU A 188 -9.92 -17.33 -38.69
CA GLU A 188 -11.34 -17.07 -38.90
C GLU A 188 -12.04 -16.85 -37.55
N SER A 189 -11.71 -17.67 -36.54
CA SER A 189 -12.24 -17.52 -35.18
C SER A 189 -11.76 -16.23 -34.50
N MET A 190 -10.49 -15.85 -34.70
CA MET A 190 -9.97 -14.58 -34.21
C MET A 190 -10.66 -13.38 -34.88
N ASP A 191 -10.91 -13.44 -36.18
CA ASP A 191 -11.57 -12.37 -36.93
C ASP A 191 -13.06 -12.27 -36.56
N ALA A 192 -13.76 -13.39 -36.35
CA ALA A 192 -15.12 -13.39 -35.82
C ALA A 192 -15.21 -12.73 -34.44
N LEU A 193 -14.26 -13.02 -33.54
CA LEU A 193 -14.19 -12.37 -32.23
C LEU A 193 -13.98 -10.86 -32.38
N VAL A 194 -13.09 -10.42 -33.26
CA VAL A 194 -12.85 -9.00 -33.54
C VAL A 194 -14.13 -8.29 -34.03
N GLU A 195 -14.92 -8.91 -34.90
CA GLU A 195 -16.19 -8.36 -35.36
C GLU A 195 -17.22 -8.21 -34.24
N ILE A 196 -17.29 -9.16 -33.30
CA ILE A 196 -18.14 -9.04 -32.12
C ILE A 196 -17.73 -7.81 -31.30
N PHE A 197 -16.43 -7.63 -31.03
CA PHE A 197 -15.94 -6.43 -30.34
C PHE A 197 -16.31 -5.14 -31.08
N ARG A 198 -16.14 -5.08 -32.40
CA ARG A 198 -16.52 -3.90 -33.20
C ARG A 198 -18.00 -3.55 -33.08
N SER A 199 -18.87 -4.56 -33.07
CA SER A 199 -20.32 -4.34 -32.94
C SER A 199 -20.76 -3.87 -31.54
N CYS A 200 -19.96 -4.15 -30.51
CA CYS A 200 -20.29 -3.87 -29.12
C CYS A 200 -19.62 -2.58 -28.59
N CYS A 201 -18.43 -2.23 -29.08
CA CYS A 201 -17.60 -1.13 -28.57
C CYS A 201 -17.95 0.25 -29.17
N ASP A 202 -19.24 0.59 -29.25
CA ASP A 202 -19.71 1.94 -29.58
C ASP A 202 -20.00 2.72 -28.28
N TRP A 203 -18.94 3.32 -27.73
CA TRP A 203 -18.95 3.94 -26.40
C TRP A 203 -19.92 5.11 -26.29
N GLU A 204 -20.06 5.92 -27.34
CA GLU A 204 -20.98 7.06 -27.36
C GLU A 204 -22.43 6.59 -27.35
N LYS A 205 -22.76 5.60 -28.18
CA LYS A 205 -24.11 5.04 -28.25
C LYS A 205 -24.52 4.37 -26.95
N ILE A 206 -23.58 3.73 -26.24
CA ILE A 206 -23.82 3.16 -24.90
C ILE A 206 -24.22 4.25 -23.90
N ASP A 207 -23.63 5.45 -23.97
CA ASP A 207 -23.95 6.54 -23.05
C ASP A 207 -25.27 7.25 -23.41
N THR A 208 -25.66 7.29 -24.69
CA THR A 208 -26.87 8.00 -25.14
C THR A 208 -28.13 7.13 -25.22
N ASP A 209 -28.02 5.87 -25.65
CA ASP A 209 -29.16 5.00 -25.92
C ASP A 209 -29.32 3.93 -24.83
N ARG A 210 -30.38 4.08 -24.02
CA ARG A 210 -30.69 3.15 -22.93
C ARG A 210 -31.05 1.75 -23.45
N SER A 211 -31.79 1.64 -24.55
CA SER A 211 -32.22 0.35 -25.10
C SER A 211 -31.03 -0.44 -25.65
N PHE A 212 -30.11 0.25 -26.32
CA PHE A 212 -28.84 -0.32 -26.76
C PHE A 212 -27.97 -0.74 -25.57
N ARG A 213 -27.86 0.12 -24.55
CA ARG A 213 -27.10 -0.17 -23.33
C ARG A 213 -27.58 -1.43 -22.62
N GLU A 214 -28.89 -1.59 -22.43
CA GLU A 214 -29.45 -2.75 -21.72
C GLU A 214 -29.06 -4.07 -22.42
N VAL A 215 -29.07 -4.10 -23.76
CA VAL A 215 -28.62 -5.26 -24.55
C VAL A 215 -27.09 -5.44 -24.47
N MET A 216 -26.33 -4.34 -24.52
CA MET A 216 -24.87 -4.41 -24.61
C MET A 216 -24.17 -4.62 -23.26
N THR A 217 -24.80 -4.28 -22.14
CA THR A 217 -24.20 -4.37 -20.78
C THR A 217 -23.60 -5.76 -20.53
N LYS A 218 -24.38 -6.83 -20.77
CA LYS A 218 -23.92 -8.22 -20.59
C LYS A 218 -22.85 -8.62 -21.60
N LYS A 219 -22.98 -8.15 -22.85
CA LYS A 219 -21.99 -8.40 -23.91
C LYS A 219 -20.65 -7.78 -23.54
N LEU A 220 -20.66 -6.53 -23.07
CA LEU A 220 -19.46 -5.82 -22.65
C LEU A 220 -18.82 -6.45 -21.41
N ASP A 221 -19.60 -6.91 -20.44
CA ASP A 221 -19.09 -7.68 -19.29
C ASP A 221 -18.38 -8.96 -19.76
N THR A 222 -19.02 -9.72 -20.66
CA THR A 222 -18.44 -10.92 -21.28
C THR A 222 -17.14 -10.59 -22.02
N LEU A 223 -17.13 -9.53 -22.83
CA LEU A 223 -15.97 -9.11 -23.61
C LEU A 223 -14.80 -8.65 -22.72
N CYS A 224 -15.07 -7.98 -21.60
CA CYS A 224 -14.03 -7.62 -20.63
C CYS A 224 -13.39 -8.88 -20.01
N VAL A 225 -14.21 -9.88 -19.65
CA VAL A 225 -13.71 -11.17 -19.15
C VAL A 225 -12.89 -11.90 -20.21
N ILE A 226 -13.33 -11.88 -21.48
CA ILE A 226 -12.58 -12.45 -22.61
C ILE A 226 -11.22 -11.77 -22.73
N THR A 227 -11.13 -10.44 -22.72
CA THR A 227 -9.84 -9.74 -22.83
C THR A 227 -8.90 -10.04 -21.66
N ALA A 228 -9.44 -10.12 -20.44
CA ALA A 228 -8.66 -10.45 -19.24
C ALA A 228 -8.17 -11.91 -19.24
N SER A 229 -8.91 -12.81 -19.91
CA SER A 229 -8.59 -14.25 -19.95
C SER A 229 -7.61 -14.62 -21.07
N ILE A 230 -7.15 -13.67 -21.90
CA ILE A 230 -6.15 -13.95 -22.94
C ILE A 230 -4.82 -14.31 -22.28
N TYR A 231 -4.35 -15.53 -22.50
CA TYR A 231 -3.14 -16.06 -21.89
C TYR A 231 -1.87 -15.35 -22.39
N ALA A 232 -0.91 -15.14 -21.48
CA ALA A 232 0.38 -14.51 -21.76
C ALA A 232 1.29 -15.45 -22.56
N SER A 233 1.11 -15.44 -23.89
CA SER A 233 1.84 -16.28 -24.83
C SER A 233 1.98 -15.57 -26.18
N ALA A 234 2.92 -16.00 -27.04
CA ALA A 234 3.03 -15.44 -28.38
C ALA A 234 1.73 -15.59 -29.21
N PRO A 235 1.01 -16.73 -29.16
CA PRO A 235 -0.30 -16.86 -29.76
C PRO A 235 -1.36 -15.89 -29.19
N GLY A 236 -1.40 -15.69 -27.85
CA GLY A 236 -2.28 -14.69 -27.22
C GLY A 236 -1.96 -13.25 -27.63
N ALA A 237 -0.66 -12.93 -27.77
CA ALA A 237 -0.21 -11.64 -28.27
C ALA A 237 -0.65 -11.40 -29.73
N ARG A 238 -0.74 -12.44 -30.58
CA ARG A 238 -1.29 -12.29 -31.94
C ARG A 238 -2.76 -11.88 -31.93
N LEU A 239 -3.58 -12.44 -31.03
CA LEU A 239 -4.97 -12.02 -30.87
C LEU A 239 -5.07 -10.57 -30.39
N LYS A 240 -4.30 -10.16 -29.37
CA LYS A 240 -4.27 -8.76 -28.91
C LYS A 240 -3.80 -7.80 -30.00
N ASN A 241 -2.83 -8.20 -30.83
CA ASN A 241 -2.41 -7.42 -31.99
C ASN A 241 -3.52 -7.25 -33.05
N ARG A 242 -4.37 -8.27 -33.28
CA ARG A 242 -5.53 -8.13 -34.17
C ARG A 242 -6.57 -7.17 -33.60
N LEU A 243 -6.89 -7.28 -32.32
CA LEU A 243 -7.80 -6.35 -31.62
C LEU A 243 -7.26 -4.90 -31.64
N LEU A 244 -5.95 -4.73 -31.48
CA LEU A 244 -5.28 -3.43 -31.59
C LEU A 244 -5.37 -2.86 -33.02
N LYS A 245 -5.02 -3.65 -34.04
CA LYS A 245 -5.13 -3.25 -35.47
C LYS A 245 -6.56 -2.97 -35.90
N ALA A 246 -7.55 -3.56 -35.23
CA ALA A 246 -8.96 -3.31 -35.48
C ALA A 246 -9.42 -1.92 -35.01
N GLY A 247 -8.57 -1.14 -34.32
CA GLY A 247 -8.87 0.22 -33.87
C GLY A 247 -9.63 0.30 -32.54
N LEU A 248 -9.82 -0.82 -31.84
CA LEU A 248 -10.64 -0.85 -30.61
C LEU A 248 -10.01 -0.04 -29.47
N ILE A 249 -8.68 -0.14 -29.30
CA ILE A 249 -7.93 0.64 -28.30
C ILE A 249 -7.91 2.11 -28.67
N GLU A 250 -7.82 2.43 -29.96
CA GLU A 250 -7.90 3.81 -30.43
C GLU A 250 -9.29 4.40 -30.14
N GLY A 251 -10.37 3.65 -30.37
CA GLY A 251 -11.73 4.05 -30.01
C GLY A 251 -11.90 4.29 -28.50
N ALA A 252 -11.34 3.41 -27.65
CA ALA A 252 -11.34 3.59 -26.19
C ALA A 252 -10.56 4.85 -25.75
N CYS A 253 -9.36 5.06 -26.31
CA CYS A 253 -8.57 6.26 -26.03
C CYS A 253 -9.26 7.54 -26.53
N HIS A 254 -9.88 7.50 -27.71
CA HIS A 254 -10.64 8.62 -28.26
C HIS A 254 -11.85 8.96 -27.38
N TYR A 255 -12.57 7.95 -26.89
CA TYR A 255 -13.66 8.15 -25.95
C TYR A 255 -13.18 8.87 -24.67
N LEU A 256 -12.07 8.44 -24.07
CA LEU A 256 -11.51 9.13 -22.90
C LEU A 256 -11.10 10.58 -23.26
N ALA A 257 -10.42 10.78 -24.39
CA ALA A 257 -9.98 12.08 -24.87
C ALA A 257 -11.14 13.06 -25.13
N ALA A 258 -12.25 12.57 -25.69
CA ALA A 258 -13.41 13.39 -26.03
C ALA A 258 -14.29 13.75 -24.82
N ASN A 259 -14.30 12.91 -23.79
CA ASN A 259 -15.26 13.03 -22.69
C ASN A 259 -14.63 13.48 -21.37
N HIS A 260 -13.31 13.49 -21.23
CA HIS A 260 -12.68 13.91 -19.98
C HIS A 260 -12.88 15.41 -19.72
N PRO A 261 -13.20 15.81 -18.47
CA PRO A 261 -13.17 17.21 -18.07
C PRO A 261 -11.74 17.78 -18.08
N SER A 262 -11.60 19.10 -18.01
CA SER A 262 -10.28 19.75 -18.01
C SER A 262 -9.36 19.18 -16.92
N LEU A 263 -8.22 18.64 -17.35
CA LEU A 263 -7.19 18.04 -16.48
C LEU A 263 -6.55 19.06 -15.51
N TYR A 264 -6.75 20.36 -15.77
CA TYR A 264 -6.20 21.45 -14.96
C TYR A 264 -7.11 21.91 -13.81
N ASN A 265 -8.34 21.40 -13.73
CA ASN A 265 -9.26 21.74 -12.64
C ASN A 265 -8.88 20.98 -11.35
N LEU A 266 -8.63 21.74 -10.28
CA LEU A 266 -8.10 21.26 -9.01
C LEU A 266 -9.07 20.38 -8.22
N SER A 267 -10.38 20.68 -8.32
CA SER A 267 -11.41 19.89 -7.67
C SER A 267 -11.98 18.86 -8.64
N VAL A 268 -11.83 17.58 -8.28
CA VAL A 268 -12.46 16.44 -8.96
C VAL A 268 -13.94 16.29 -8.55
N GLU A 269 -14.46 17.21 -7.72
CA GLU A 269 -15.84 17.20 -7.24
C GLU A 269 -16.77 18.13 -8.04
N GLY A 270 -16.24 18.76 -9.10
CA GLY A 270 -17.01 19.64 -9.98
C GLY A 270 -18.14 18.91 -10.73
N PRO A 271 -19.18 19.63 -11.17
CA PRO A 271 -20.34 19.04 -11.84
C PRO A 271 -19.96 18.30 -13.14
N GLU A 272 -18.97 18.78 -13.88
CA GLU A 272 -18.44 18.15 -15.09
C GLU A 272 -17.81 16.77 -14.80
N TRP A 273 -17.04 16.67 -13.71
CA TRP A 273 -16.46 15.40 -13.27
C TRP A 273 -17.53 14.42 -12.81
N LYS A 274 -18.56 14.89 -12.08
CA LYS A 274 -19.70 14.04 -11.71
C LYS A 274 -20.45 13.49 -12.93
N GLN A 275 -20.65 14.31 -13.97
CA GLN A 275 -21.29 13.87 -15.21
C GLN A 275 -20.43 12.85 -15.97
N PHE A 276 -19.12 13.07 -16.05
CA PHE A 276 -18.20 12.12 -16.70
C PHE A 276 -18.11 10.79 -15.94
N LEU A 277 -17.97 10.84 -14.62
CA LEU A 277 -17.90 9.64 -13.77
C LEU A 277 -19.22 8.87 -13.73
N ALA A 278 -20.35 9.51 -14.00
CA ALA A 278 -21.66 8.85 -14.10
C ALA A 278 -21.89 8.16 -15.47
N LYS A 279 -20.96 8.27 -16.44
CA LYS A 279 -21.11 7.67 -17.77
C LYS A 279 -21.00 6.14 -17.70
N PRO A 280 -22.03 5.39 -18.14
CA PRO A 280 -22.05 3.93 -18.01
C PRO A 280 -20.98 3.19 -18.80
N SER A 281 -20.51 3.74 -19.93
CA SER A 281 -19.45 3.11 -20.72
C SER A 281 -18.06 3.21 -20.06
N LEU A 282 -17.82 4.19 -19.18
CA LEU A 282 -16.50 4.46 -18.59
C LEU A 282 -15.91 3.23 -17.87
N LYS A 283 -16.71 2.51 -17.08
CA LYS A 283 -16.24 1.29 -16.39
C LYS A 283 -15.80 0.19 -17.37
N TYR A 284 -16.49 0.07 -18.50
CA TYR A 284 -16.20 -0.94 -19.52
C TYR A 284 -14.97 -0.56 -20.33
N VAL A 285 -14.79 0.73 -20.62
CA VAL A 285 -13.59 1.26 -21.28
C VAL A 285 -12.35 0.94 -20.46
N LEU A 286 -12.37 1.22 -19.15
CA LEU A 286 -11.23 0.95 -18.27
C LEU A 286 -10.92 -0.55 -18.15
N ARG A 287 -11.93 -1.40 -17.89
CA ARG A 287 -11.74 -2.87 -17.80
C ARG A 287 -11.26 -3.48 -19.12
N PHE A 288 -11.74 -2.97 -20.26
CA PHE A 288 -11.25 -3.39 -21.57
C PHE A 288 -9.79 -2.99 -21.79
N MET A 289 -9.42 -1.76 -21.44
CA MET A 289 -8.03 -1.27 -21.54
C MET A 289 -7.09 -2.06 -20.63
N GLU A 290 -7.52 -2.43 -19.43
CA GLU A 290 -6.78 -3.29 -18.49
C GLU A 290 -6.46 -4.65 -19.12
N GLY A 291 -7.49 -5.39 -19.56
CA GLY A 291 -7.32 -6.70 -20.17
C GLY A 291 -6.45 -6.66 -21.44
N MET A 292 -6.55 -5.58 -22.22
CA MET A 292 -5.72 -5.38 -23.40
C MET A 292 -4.28 -4.95 -23.10
N ALA A 293 -4.03 -4.24 -21.99
CA ALA A 293 -2.71 -3.82 -21.55
C ALA A 293 -1.92 -4.97 -20.90
N ALA A 294 -2.58 -5.86 -20.15
CA ALA A 294 -1.92 -6.96 -19.45
C ALA A 294 -1.05 -7.80 -20.40
N HIS A 295 0.23 -7.97 -20.09
CA HIS A 295 1.19 -8.81 -20.83
C HIS A 295 1.30 -8.49 -22.34
N HIS A 296 1.02 -7.25 -22.77
CA HIS A 296 1.05 -6.87 -24.18
C HIS A 296 1.62 -5.46 -24.43
N LYS A 297 2.94 -5.40 -24.61
CA LYS A 297 3.71 -4.16 -24.81
C LYS A 297 3.15 -3.21 -25.89
N PRO A 298 2.72 -3.65 -27.09
CA PRO A 298 2.15 -2.75 -28.10
C PRO A 298 0.86 -2.04 -27.63
N SER A 299 -0.01 -2.73 -26.89
CA SER A 299 -1.20 -2.11 -26.28
C SER A 299 -0.81 -1.11 -25.20
N GLN A 300 0.19 -1.46 -24.37
CA GLN A 300 0.63 -0.60 -23.27
C GLN A 300 1.16 0.75 -23.79
N ILE A 301 1.98 0.73 -24.84
CA ILE A 301 2.49 1.95 -25.49
C ILE A 301 1.33 2.76 -26.09
N ALA A 302 0.44 2.13 -26.87
CA ALA A 302 -0.67 2.82 -27.52
C ALA A 302 -1.62 3.51 -26.52
N ILE A 303 -1.89 2.86 -25.37
CA ILE A 303 -2.69 3.43 -24.30
C ILE A 303 -1.94 4.58 -23.60
N ALA A 304 -0.66 4.37 -23.28
CA ALA A 304 0.14 5.34 -22.54
C ALA A 304 0.33 6.66 -23.31
N GLU A 305 0.54 6.59 -24.62
CA GLU A 305 0.71 7.77 -25.46
C GLU A 305 -0.53 8.69 -25.46
N LYS A 306 -1.73 8.11 -25.51
CA LYS A 306 -2.98 8.85 -25.73
C LYS A 306 -3.78 9.15 -24.45
N SER A 307 -3.69 8.28 -23.44
CA SER A 307 -4.62 8.30 -22.30
C SER A 307 -3.96 8.41 -20.92
N LEU A 308 -2.63 8.34 -20.82
CA LEU A 308 -1.92 8.31 -19.53
C LEU A 308 -2.25 9.48 -18.58
N PRO A 309 -2.30 10.76 -19.02
CA PRO A 309 -2.65 11.86 -18.13
C PRO A 309 -4.08 11.77 -17.57
N ILE A 310 -5.00 11.21 -18.36
CA ILE A 310 -6.41 11.02 -17.99
C ILE A 310 -6.51 9.89 -16.96
N LEU A 311 -5.86 8.75 -17.23
CA LEU A 311 -5.80 7.61 -16.31
C LEU A 311 -5.16 8.00 -14.98
N HIS A 312 -4.05 8.75 -15.00
CA HIS A 312 -3.38 9.24 -13.79
C HIS A 312 -4.26 10.20 -12.97
N ARG A 313 -5.19 10.91 -13.62
CA ARG A 313 -6.17 11.73 -12.91
C ARG A 313 -7.29 10.89 -12.32
N LEU A 314 -7.75 9.87 -13.04
CA LEU A 314 -8.79 8.94 -12.61
C LEU A 314 -8.36 8.08 -11.41
N GLU A 315 -7.11 7.60 -11.34
CA GLU A 315 -6.62 6.81 -10.18
C GLU A 315 -6.67 7.58 -8.86
N GLN A 316 -6.71 8.92 -8.90
CA GLN A 316 -6.76 9.77 -7.71
C GLN A 316 -8.18 10.03 -7.19
N ILE A 317 -9.20 9.46 -7.84
CA ILE A 317 -10.60 9.71 -7.54
C ILE A 317 -11.17 8.60 -6.66
N SER A 318 -11.65 8.97 -5.47
CA SER A 318 -12.50 8.10 -4.67
C SER A 318 -13.95 8.18 -5.17
N SER A 319 -14.33 7.31 -6.11
CA SER A 319 -15.70 7.22 -6.66
C SER A 319 -16.47 6.02 -6.11
N SER A 320 -17.80 6.14 -5.96
CA SER A 320 -18.68 5.03 -5.57
C SER A 320 -18.69 3.86 -6.55
N GLU A 321 -18.44 4.11 -7.84
CA GLU A 321 -18.47 3.11 -8.93
C GLU A 321 -17.11 2.43 -9.17
N HIS A 322 -16.18 2.49 -8.20
CA HIS A 322 -14.82 1.89 -8.30
C HIS A 322 -13.98 2.35 -9.51
N ILE A 323 -14.32 3.47 -10.16
CA ILE A 323 -13.61 4.01 -11.33
C ILE A 323 -12.13 4.29 -11.03
N GLY A 324 -11.82 4.79 -9.83
CA GLY A 324 -10.44 4.99 -9.39
C GLY A 324 -9.64 3.70 -9.36
N THR A 325 -10.24 2.60 -8.88
CA THR A 325 -9.63 1.27 -8.84
C THR A 325 -9.41 0.72 -10.24
N PHE A 326 -10.41 0.78 -11.13
CA PHE A 326 -10.22 0.35 -12.52
C PHE A 326 -9.14 1.15 -13.25
N ALA A 327 -9.00 2.45 -12.97
CA ALA A 327 -7.93 3.26 -13.55
C ALA A 327 -6.54 2.89 -12.98
N GLU A 328 -6.46 2.54 -11.69
CA GLU A 328 -5.27 2.00 -11.05
C GLU A 328 -4.87 0.66 -11.68
N ASP A 329 -5.82 -0.27 -11.87
CA ASP A 329 -5.59 -1.59 -12.49
C ASP A 329 -5.04 -1.45 -13.92
N VAL A 330 -5.58 -0.52 -14.72
CA VAL A 330 -5.02 -0.18 -16.04
C VAL A 330 -3.57 0.30 -15.90
N ILE A 331 -3.29 1.23 -14.98
CA ILE A 331 -1.94 1.76 -14.78
C ILE A 331 -0.96 0.68 -14.31
N GLU A 332 -1.37 -0.24 -13.44
CA GLU A 332 -0.54 -1.39 -13.03
C GLU A 332 -0.23 -2.29 -14.24
N ALA A 333 -1.23 -2.62 -15.07
CA ALA A 333 -1.01 -3.39 -16.30
C ALA A 333 -0.07 -2.68 -17.29
N LEU A 334 -0.05 -1.33 -17.31
CA LEU A 334 0.87 -0.54 -18.13
C LEU A 334 2.32 -0.57 -17.64
N LYS A 335 2.57 -0.80 -16.34
CA LYS A 335 3.93 -0.79 -15.75
C LYS A 335 4.79 -1.98 -16.16
N GLU A 336 4.20 -3.03 -16.72
CA GLU A 336 4.98 -4.19 -17.18
C GLU A 336 5.98 -3.82 -18.29
N SER A 337 5.74 -2.77 -19.07
CA SER A 337 6.74 -2.20 -19.97
C SER A 337 7.57 -1.13 -19.27
N GLU A 338 8.88 -1.34 -19.19
CA GLU A 338 9.86 -0.42 -18.60
C GLU A 338 9.73 1.02 -19.15
N GLU A 339 9.54 1.18 -20.47
CA GLU A 339 9.38 2.48 -21.12
C GLU A 339 8.15 3.25 -20.60
N VAL A 340 7.01 2.57 -20.50
CA VAL A 340 5.76 3.15 -20.01
C VAL A 340 5.83 3.38 -18.50
N ALA A 341 6.45 2.49 -17.73
CA ALA A 341 6.70 2.68 -16.30
C ALA A 341 7.50 3.96 -16.02
N ALA A 342 8.55 4.23 -16.81
CA ALA A 342 9.31 5.47 -16.72
C ALA A 342 8.48 6.71 -17.11
N GLN A 343 7.54 6.58 -18.04
CA GLN A 343 6.60 7.66 -18.38
C GLN A 343 5.58 7.92 -17.27
N ILE A 344 5.03 6.87 -16.64
CA ILE A 344 4.13 6.96 -15.49
C ILE A 344 4.81 7.69 -14.33
N GLU A 345 6.05 7.31 -14.01
CA GLU A 345 6.80 7.94 -12.91
C GLU A 345 7.09 9.43 -13.20
N ARG A 346 7.44 9.77 -14.45
CA ARG A 346 7.57 11.18 -14.87
C ARG A 346 6.27 11.96 -14.66
N VAL A 347 5.12 11.42 -15.10
CA VAL A 347 3.81 12.08 -14.94
C VAL A 347 3.43 12.23 -13.45
N ARG A 348 3.73 11.24 -12.61
CA ARG A 348 3.53 11.31 -11.15
C ARG A 348 4.40 12.38 -10.50
N GLN A 349 5.68 12.47 -10.87
CA GLN A 349 6.61 13.50 -10.40
C GLN A 349 6.19 14.90 -10.85
N GLU A 350 5.81 15.07 -12.12
CA GLU A 350 5.28 16.33 -12.64
C GLU A 350 4.01 16.76 -11.91
N THR A 351 3.09 15.82 -11.63
CA THR A 351 1.87 16.10 -10.88
C THR A 351 2.18 16.50 -9.44
N LYS A 352 3.14 15.84 -8.79
CA LYS A 352 3.62 16.21 -7.45
C LYS A 352 4.26 17.60 -7.45
N ALA A 353 5.08 17.91 -8.45
CA ALA A 353 5.72 19.22 -8.61
C ALA A 353 4.68 20.33 -8.88
N LYS A 354 3.71 20.10 -9.78
CA LYS A 354 2.61 21.03 -10.07
C LYS A 354 1.71 21.24 -8.86
N LYS A 355 1.32 20.18 -8.14
CA LYS A 355 0.55 20.31 -6.87
C LYS A 355 1.33 21.14 -5.85
N ARG A 356 2.64 20.93 -5.71
CA ARG A 356 3.51 21.73 -4.85
C ARG A 356 3.57 23.20 -5.29
N GLN A 357 3.78 23.46 -6.58
CA GLN A 357 3.82 24.83 -7.13
C GLN A 357 2.49 25.55 -6.96
N LEU A 358 1.38 24.86 -7.18
CA LEU A 358 0.04 25.45 -7.09
C LEU A 358 -0.36 25.68 -5.63
N ALA A 359 0.00 24.77 -4.72
CA ALA A 359 -0.10 25.00 -3.28
C ALA A 359 0.74 26.21 -2.86
N MET A 360 1.95 26.38 -3.39
CA MET A 360 2.77 27.58 -3.17
C MET A 360 2.13 28.85 -3.73
N ALA A 361 1.52 28.79 -4.92
CA ALA A 361 0.85 29.94 -5.54
C ALA A 361 -0.47 30.32 -4.82
N MET A 362 -1.26 29.34 -4.39
CA MET A 362 -2.45 29.56 -3.55
C MET A 362 -2.06 30.14 -2.20
N ARG A 363 -1.00 29.59 -1.58
CA ARG A 363 -0.41 30.15 -0.36
C ARG A 363 0.02 31.59 -0.60
N GLN A 364 0.76 31.89 -1.66
CA GLN A 364 1.19 33.26 -1.99
C GLN A 364 0.01 34.21 -2.26
N LYS A 365 -1.06 33.74 -2.90
CA LYS A 365 -2.28 34.54 -3.18
C LYS A 365 -3.12 34.78 -1.92
N GLN A 366 -3.20 33.81 -1.02
CA GLN A 366 -3.83 33.98 0.30
C GLN A 366 -3.01 34.94 1.15
N LEU A 367 -1.69 34.76 1.18
CA LEU A 367 -0.76 35.65 1.85
C LEU A 367 -0.85 37.09 1.30
N SER A 368 -0.93 37.28 -0.03
CA SER A 368 -1.03 38.61 -0.63
C SER A 368 -2.38 39.28 -0.34
N LYS A 369 -3.47 38.51 -0.30
CA LYS A 369 -4.79 39.02 0.15
C LYS A 369 -4.78 39.43 1.62
N MET A 370 -3.92 38.82 2.43
CA MET A 370 -3.66 39.18 3.83
C MET A 370 -2.56 40.25 3.99
N GLY A 371 -2.07 40.85 2.90
CA GLY A 371 -1.04 41.90 2.94
C GLY A 371 0.40 41.40 3.11
N MET A 372 0.65 40.11 2.85
CA MET A 372 1.96 39.46 3.02
C MET A 372 2.53 38.89 1.71
N ALA A 373 3.84 39.00 1.51
CA ALA A 373 4.56 38.53 0.34
C ALA A 373 5.61 37.47 0.72
N VAL A 374 5.75 36.40 -0.07
CA VAL A 374 6.81 35.40 0.13
C VAL A 374 8.14 35.93 -0.41
N GLY A 375 9.15 36.09 0.44
CA GLY A 375 10.51 36.46 0.06
C GLY A 375 11.28 35.31 -0.58
N LYS A 376 12.38 35.63 -1.27
CA LYS A 376 13.22 34.70 -2.08
C LYS A 376 13.77 33.46 -1.35
N LYS A 377 13.56 33.31 -0.03
CA LYS A 377 13.95 32.15 0.79
C LYS A 377 12.75 31.36 1.35
N GLY A 378 11.53 31.61 0.87
CA GLY A 378 10.30 30.95 1.36
C GLY A 378 9.69 31.56 2.63
N VAL A 379 10.29 32.65 3.15
CA VAL A 379 9.80 33.38 4.34
C VAL A 379 8.76 34.42 3.93
N VAL A 380 7.59 34.40 4.57
CA VAL A 380 6.49 35.35 4.33
C VAL A 380 6.76 36.67 5.08
N LYS A 381 6.84 37.80 4.37
CA LYS A 381 6.99 39.16 4.92
C LYS A 381 5.72 39.98 4.66
N VAL A 382 5.16 40.58 5.70
CA VAL A 382 4.06 41.56 5.59
C VAL A 382 4.59 42.86 4.98
N THR A 383 3.98 43.35 3.89
CA THR A 383 4.21 44.72 3.42
C THR A 383 3.21 45.63 4.11
N SER A 384 3.64 46.27 5.20
CA SER A 384 2.81 47.14 6.03
C SER A 384 2.44 48.44 5.30
N ARG A 385 1.15 48.80 5.31
CA ARG A 385 0.74 50.21 5.33
C ARG A 385 0.91 50.71 6.76
N LYS A 386 1.73 51.75 6.92
CA LYS A 386 2.04 52.40 8.20
C LYS A 386 0.76 52.95 8.85
N VAL A 387 0.41 52.43 10.01
CA VAL A 387 -0.30 53.18 11.07
C VAL A 387 0.58 53.12 12.30
N VAL A 388 0.79 54.28 12.90
CA VAL A 388 1.71 54.56 14.00
C VAL A 388 1.11 54.01 15.30
N ASN A 389 1.97 53.40 16.13
CA ASN A 389 1.73 52.80 17.46
C ASN A 389 1.13 51.38 17.50
N GLU A 390 2.00 50.38 17.40
CA GLU A 390 1.99 49.15 18.23
C GLU A 390 3.33 48.40 18.06
N PRO A 391 3.78 47.60 19.06
CA PRO A 391 5.11 47.00 19.08
C PRO A 391 5.24 45.84 18.08
N GLU A 392 6.46 45.58 17.65
CA GLU A 392 6.85 44.65 16.57
C GLU A 392 6.22 43.25 16.68
N VAL A 393 5.47 42.84 15.64
CA VAL A 393 4.95 41.48 15.48
C VAL A 393 6.09 40.54 15.07
N LYS A 394 6.53 39.70 16.01
CA LYS A 394 7.44 38.56 15.77
C LYS A 394 6.71 37.47 14.97
N THR A 395 7.44 36.85 14.06
CA THR A 395 7.06 35.68 13.24
C THR A 395 6.38 34.57 14.07
N ASP A 396 5.31 33.96 13.54
CA ASP A 396 4.57 32.81 14.13
C ASP A 396 5.53 31.86 14.89
N SER A 397 5.45 31.90 16.22
CA SER A 397 6.25 31.06 17.11
C SER A 397 5.75 29.61 17.01
N LEU A 398 6.68 28.67 16.81
CA LEU A 398 6.44 27.21 16.78
C LEU A 398 5.79 26.68 18.09
N GLU A 399 5.69 27.55 19.09
CA GLU A 399 5.39 27.27 20.48
C GLU A 399 3.99 27.75 20.88
N SER A 400 3.11 28.04 19.92
CA SER A 400 1.74 28.49 20.21
C SER A 400 0.71 27.37 20.00
N CYS A 401 -0.38 27.43 20.77
CA CYS A 401 -1.52 26.54 20.57
C CYS A 401 -2.07 26.70 19.15
N CYS A 402 -2.17 25.60 18.40
CA CYS A 402 -2.60 25.61 17.00
C CYS A 402 -4.06 26.07 16.79
N ILE A 403 -4.84 26.16 17.87
CA ILE A 403 -6.24 26.60 17.87
C ILE A 403 -6.37 28.05 18.33
N CYS A 404 -5.97 28.37 19.58
CA CYS A 404 -6.17 29.70 20.16
C CYS A 404 -4.97 30.65 20.03
N ARG A 405 -3.83 30.17 19.51
CA ARG A 405 -2.58 30.94 19.30
C ARG A 405 -1.94 31.54 20.56
N GLU A 406 -2.38 31.13 21.75
CA GLU A 406 -1.69 31.40 23.02
C GLU A 406 -0.31 30.71 23.04
N GLU A 407 0.72 31.40 23.50
CA GLU A 407 2.10 30.90 23.55
C GLU A 407 2.33 29.89 24.70
N LEU A 408 3.30 29.00 24.54
CA LEU A 408 3.68 28.04 25.56
C LEU A 408 4.14 28.75 26.83
N GLY A 409 3.43 28.49 27.94
CA GLY A 409 3.70 29.12 29.22
C GLY A 409 3.06 30.51 29.39
N SER A 410 2.26 31.02 28.45
CA SER A 410 1.53 32.29 28.68
C SER A 410 0.29 32.14 29.56
N SER A 411 -0.14 30.90 29.84
CA SER A 411 -1.39 30.55 30.52
C SER A 411 -1.17 29.42 31.53
N GLU A 412 -2.04 29.30 32.54
CA GLU A 412 -2.05 28.15 33.47
C GLU A 412 -2.66 26.88 32.83
N LYS A 413 -3.23 27.00 31.63
CA LYS A 413 -3.81 25.88 30.87
C LYS A 413 -2.73 24.85 30.52
N ILE A 414 -3.07 23.57 30.59
CA ILE A 414 -2.17 22.50 30.18
C ILE A 414 -2.04 22.47 28.65
N MET A 415 -0.79 22.54 28.17
CA MET A 415 -0.44 22.36 26.77
C MET A 415 -0.10 20.89 26.50
N MET A 416 -0.53 20.39 25.36
CA MET A 416 -0.31 19.05 24.86
C MET A 416 0.35 19.12 23.48
N VAL A 417 0.96 18.02 23.05
CA VAL A 417 1.47 17.82 21.69
C VAL A 417 0.70 16.68 21.04
N TYR A 418 0.26 16.87 19.80
CA TYR A 418 -0.29 15.79 18.98
C TYR A 418 0.81 14.81 18.61
N ALA A 419 0.63 13.52 18.94
CA ALA A 419 1.56 12.47 18.56
C ALA A 419 0.84 11.23 18.04
N PHE A 420 1.59 10.38 17.35
CA PHE A 420 1.13 9.10 16.85
C PHE A 420 1.90 7.97 17.53
N ALA A 421 1.22 7.19 18.37
CA ALA A 421 1.73 5.99 19.00
C ALA A 421 1.55 4.76 18.10
N SER A 422 2.56 3.91 18.08
CA SER A 422 2.53 2.61 17.43
C SER A 422 3.09 1.54 18.37
N ARG A 423 2.55 0.32 18.26
CA ARG A 423 3.00 -0.84 19.03
C ARG A 423 4.41 -1.28 18.62
N GLN A 424 5.23 -1.66 19.59
CA GLN A 424 6.57 -2.21 19.42
C GLN A 424 6.67 -3.53 20.18
N GLU A 425 7.03 -4.62 19.49
CA GLU A 425 7.31 -5.90 20.16
C GLU A 425 8.67 -5.85 20.86
N LEU A 426 8.74 -6.36 22.09
CA LEU A 426 9.94 -6.38 22.91
C LEU A 426 10.65 -7.74 22.83
N LYS A 427 11.98 -7.72 22.90
CA LYS A 427 12.79 -8.95 22.97
C LYS A 427 12.72 -9.61 24.35
N THR A 428 12.58 -8.82 25.40
CA THR A 428 12.45 -9.29 26.77
C THR A 428 11.19 -8.71 27.39
N THR A 429 10.46 -9.54 28.11
CA THR A 429 9.23 -9.15 28.81
C THR A 429 9.51 -8.02 29.79
N LEU A 430 8.79 -6.91 29.65
CA LEU A 430 8.84 -5.77 30.56
C LEU A 430 7.52 -5.68 31.32
N ASN A 431 7.57 -5.70 32.65
CA ASN A 431 6.37 -5.63 33.51
C ASN A 431 5.27 -6.65 33.12
N GLY A 432 5.69 -7.87 32.74
CA GLY A 432 4.77 -8.94 32.32
C GLY A 432 4.20 -8.81 30.91
N ARG A 433 4.64 -7.82 30.11
CA ARG A 433 4.21 -7.61 28.72
C ARG A 433 5.35 -7.85 27.73
N ASN A 434 5.02 -8.47 26.60
CA ASN A 434 5.97 -8.74 25.50
C ASN A 434 6.00 -7.62 24.45
N PHE A 435 5.29 -6.53 24.67
CA PHE A 435 5.23 -5.38 23.78
C PHE A 435 5.23 -4.08 24.59
N SER A 436 5.64 -3.00 23.94
CA SER A 436 5.60 -1.61 24.39
C SER A 436 5.07 -0.74 23.24
N PHE A 437 5.35 0.56 23.29
CA PHE A 437 4.98 1.52 22.26
C PHE A 437 6.13 2.48 21.98
N TYR A 438 6.05 3.13 20.84
CA TYR A 438 6.84 4.32 20.52
C TYR A 438 5.93 5.37 19.89
N SER A 439 6.34 6.62 19.95
CA SER A 439 5.56 7.75 19.48
C SER A 439 6.37 8.69 18.57
N VAL A 440 5.70 9.25 17.56
CA VAL A 440 6.27 10.23 16.63
C VAL A 440 5.37 11.46 16.53
N SER A 441 5.93 12.62 16.22
CA SER A 441 5.19 13.88 16.21
C SER A 441 5.67 14.89 15.15
N GLN A 442 4.71 15.68 14.65
CA GLN A 442 4.95 16.92 13.88
C GLN A 442 5.20 18.14 14.78
N LEU A 443 5.13 17.96 16.11
CA LEU A 443 5.28 18.96 17.16
C LEU A 443 4.28 20.12 17.08
N ASN A 444 3.00 19.81 16.87
CA ASN A 444 1.96 20.83 16.98
C ASN A 444 1.41 20.85 18.41
N PHE A 445 1.49 22.03 19.03
CA PHE A 445 0.97 22.27 20.37
C PHE A 445 -0.52 22.57 20.37
N VAL A 446 -1.23 22.08 21.38
CA VAL A 446 -2.65 22.35 21.59
C VAL A 446 -2.97 22.35 23.07
N HIS A 447 -3.79 23.29 23.54
CA HIS A 447 -4.33 23.18 24.89
C HIS A 447 -5.32 22.01 24.97
N LEU A 448 -5.30 21.25 26.06
CA LEU A 448 -6.23 20.13 26.26
C LEU A 448 -7.70 20.58 26.11
N ASP A 449 -8.04 21.73 26.71
CA ASP A 449 -9.39 22.30 26.62
C ASP A 449 -9.77 22.75 25.20
N CYS A 450 -8.82 23.33 24.45
CA CYS A 450 -9.04 23.72 23.06
C CYS A 450 -9.30 22.51 22.19
N HIS A 451 -8.55 21.43 22.40
CA HIS A 451 -8.79 20.17 21.71
C HIS A 451 -10.17 19.60 22.06
N ILE A 452 -10.50 19.43 23.34
CA ILE A 452 -11.81 18.90 23.77
C ILE A 452 -12.97 19.71 23.17
N THR A 453 -12.84 21.04 23.18
CA THR A 453 -13.85 21.94 22.60
C THR A 453 -13.96 21.76 21.09
N ALA A 454 -12.84 21.68 20.38
CA ALA A 454 -12.83 21.47 18.93
C ALA A 454 -13.45 20.12 18.52
N ILE A 455 -13.15 19.05 19.26
CA ILE A 455 -13.75 17.73 19.04
C ILE A 455 -15.26 17.76 19.28
N ARG A 456 -15.71 18.40 20.39
CA ARG A 456 -17.13 18.53 20.69
C ARG A 456 -17.90 19.27 19.59
N VAL A 457 -17.29 20.31 19.00
CA VAL A 457 -17.88 21.09 17.90
C VAL A 457 -17.91 20.28 16.59
N ALA A 458 -16.96 19.36 16.38
CA ALA A 458 -16.90 18.53 15.18
C ALA A 458 -17.99 17.44 15.09
N GLY A 459 -18.69 17.14 16.19
CA GLY A 459 -19.81 16.19 16.23
C GLY A 459 -19.38 14.71 16.25
N SER A 460 -20.18 13.82 15.64
CA SER A 460 -19.98 12.35 15.64
C SER A 460 -18.81 11.86 14.76
N ARG A 461 -17.86 12.73 14.43
CA ARG A 461 -16.65 12.35 13.68
C ARG A 461 -15.67 11.68 14.62
N ASP A 462 -14.86 10.79 14.08
CA ASP A 462 -13.71 10.24 14.78
C ASP A 462 -12.83 11.37 15.35
N GLU A 463 -12.48 11.26 16.63
CA GLU A 463 -11.75 12.29 17.37
C GLU A 463 -10.43 12.62 16.66
N TRP A 464 -9.71 11.58 16.27
CA TRP A 464 -8.37 11.65 15.71
C TRP A 464 -8.39 12.12 14.26
N ALA A 465 -9.42 11.78 13.48
CA ALA A 465 -9.67 12.37 12.16
C ALA A 465 -9.88 13.89 12.25
N SER A 466 -10.58 14.37 13.28
CA SER A 466 -10.79 15.81 13.50
C SER A 466 -9.52 16.49 14.02
N ALA A 467 -8.80 15.84 14.93
CA ALA A 467 -7.52 16.31 15.46
C ALA A 467 -6.45 16.46 14.37
N ALA A 468 -6.42 15.56 13.37
CA ALA A 468 -5.47 15.63 12.26
C ALA A 468 -5.55 16.95 11.48
N LEU A 469 -6.73 17.56 11.35
CA LEU A 469 -6.91 18.86 10.69
C LEU A 469 -6.17 19.99 11.41
N HIS A 470 -6.14 19.93 12.74
CA HIS A 470 -5.39 20.89 13.58
C HIS A 470 -3.91 20.53 13.65
N ASN A 471 -3.56 19.26 13.49
CA ASN A 471 -2.20 18.74 13.43
C ASN A 471 -1.57 18.84 12.01
N ALA A 472 -1.87 19.89 11.26
CA ALA A 472 -1.35 20.11 9.90
C ALA A 472 -1.60 18.94 8.92
N ASN A 473 -2.76 18.27 9.03
CA ASN A 473 -3.13 17.06 8.29
C ASN A 473 -2.20 15.85 8.53
N THR A 474 -1.48 15.85 9.67
CA THR A 474 -0.70 14.70 10.14
C THR A 474 -1.56 13.85 11.08
N LYS A 475 -1.55 12.53 10.89
CA LYS A 475 -2.25 11.59 11.78
C LYS A 475 -1.68 11.67 13.19
N CYS A 476 -2.57 11.61 14.17
CA CYS A 476 -2.27 11.52 15.59
C CYS A 476 -3.32 10.62 16.25
N ASN A 477 -2.95 9.91 17.30
CA ASN A 477 -3.85 9.02 18.06
C ASN A 477 -3.61 9.13 19.57
N ILE A 478 -2.74 10.04 20.02
CA ILE A 478 -2.47 10.34 21.42
C ILE A 478 -2.19 11.83 21.61
N LEU A 479 -2.40 12.32 22.84
CA LEU A 479 -1.97 13.65 23.30
C LEU A 479 -0.90 13.55 24.38
N VAL A 480 0.27 14.13 24.14
CA VAL A 480 1.40 14.08 25.08
C VAL A 480 1.53 15.39 25.84
N PRO A 481 1.45 15.37 27.19
CA PRO A 481 1.43 16.59 27.98
C PRO A 481 2.79 17.27 28.07
N VAL A 482 2.79 18.60 28.09
CA VAL A 482 3.98 19.43 28.24
C VAL A 482 4.01 20.01 29.66
N TRP A 483 4.95 19.53 30.47
CA TRP A 483 5.12 20.01 31.84
C TRP A 483 5.90 21.34 31.85
N SER A 484 5.19 22.46 31.70
CA SER A 484 5.78 23.80 31.72
C SER A 484 5.86 24.39 33.15
N LYS A 485 6.52 25.54 33.30
CA LYS A 485 6.60 26.28 34.58
C LYS A 485 5.21 26.60 35.17
N ASN A 486 4.28 27.07 34.34
CA ASN A 486 2.99 27.59 34.79
C ASN A 486 1.90 26.51 34.92
N THR A 487 2.24 25.27 34.57
CA THR A 487 1.35 24.12 34.69
C THR A 487 1.31 23.63 36.14
N LYS A 488 0.12 23.59 36.74
CA LYS A 488 -0.12 23.00 38.07
C LYS A 488 0.00 21.46 38.00
N ASP A 489 0.59 20.84 39.02
CA ASP A 489 0.82 19.39 39.03
C ASP A 489 -0.48 18.58 38.93
N ALA A 490 -1.59 19.08 39.51
CA ALA A 490 -2.91 18.45 39.36
C ALA A 490 -3.39 18.40 37.90
N ALA A 491 -3.16 19.48 37.13
CA ALA A 491 -3.51 19.53 35.71
C ALA A 491 -2.61 18.62 34.88
N MET A 492 -1.31 18.57 35.21
CA MET A 492 -0.36 17.64 34.60
C MET A 492 -0.77 16.18 34.85
N ASN A 493 -1.14 15.81 36.07
CA ASN A 493 -1.58 14.46 36.41
C ASN A 493 -2.86 14.07 35.66
N HIS A 494 -3.82 15.00 35.53
CA HIS A 494 -5.01 14.77 34.71
C HIS A 494 -4.65 14.52 33.23
N ALA A 495 -3.71 15.29 32.69
CA ALA A 495 -3.28 15.14 31.31
C ALA A 495 -2.46 13.86 31.06
N VAL A 496 -1.70 13.40 32.05
CA VAL A 496 -1.03 12.08 32.01
C VAL A 496 -2.05 10.94 32.01
N LEU A 497 -3.13 11.04 32.82
CA LEU A 497 -4.22 10.06 32.78
C LEU A 497 -4.91 10.04 31.41
N ARG A 498 -5.06 11.21 30.77
CA ARG A 498 -5.55 11.29 29.39
C ARG A 498 -4.62 10.54 28.42
N LEU A 499 -3.30 10.79 28.48
CA LEU A 499 -2.32 10.08 27.67
C LEU A 499 -2.39 8.56 27.87
N ILE A 500 -2.51 8.07 29.11
CA ILE A 500 -2.62 6.63 29.40
C ILE A 500 -3.88 6.04 28.74
N SER A 501 -5.01 6.75 28.81
CA SER A 501 -6.24 6.33 28.13
C SER A 501 -6.08 6.29 26.61
N ASP A 502 -5.40 7.28 26.03
CA ASP A 502 -5.15 7.33 24.59
C ASP A 502 -4.23 6.18 24.14
N LEU A 503 -3.18 5.87 24.92
CA LEU A 503 -2.29 4.74 24.66
C LEU A 503 -3.00 3.39 24.77
N ASP A 504 -3.91 3.22 25.74
CA ASP A 504 -4.71 2.00 25.84
C ASP A 504 -5.60 1.81 24.62
N ALA A 505 -6.28 2.88 24.18
CA ALA A 505 -7.12 2.84 22.99
C ALA A 505 -6.32 2.63 21.69
N ALA A 506 -5.15 3.28 21.57
CA ALA A 506 -4.36 3.28 20.34
C ALA A 506 -3.55 1.99 20.13
N VAL A 507 -2.95 1.47 21.21
CA VAL A 507 -1.96 0.37 21.12
C VAL A 507 -2.18 -0.73 22.16
N GLY A 508 -3.26 -0.67 22.94
CA GLY A 508 -3.56 -1.65 24.00
C GLY A 508 -2.60 -1.55 25.18
N PHE A 509 -2.03 -0.36 25.43
CA PHE A 509 -1.03 -0.14 26.47
C PHE A 509 -1.48 0.88 27.54
N GLY A 510 -2.38 0.47 28.44
CA GLY A 510 -2.87 1.32 29.54
C GLY A 510 -1.96 1.51 30.77
N ALA A 511 -0.64 1.61 30.60
CA ALA A 511 0.28 1.95 31.69
C ALA A 511 1.38 2.88 31.19
N LEU A 512 1.80 3.85 32.00
CA LEU A 512 2.94 4.72 31.68
C LEU A 512 3.96 4.62 32.81
N THR A 513 5.08 3.97 32.55
CA THR A 513 6.21 3.83 33.48
C THR A 513 7.46 4.48 32.92
N LEU A 514 8.45 4.72 33.78
CA LEU A 514 9.74 5.27 33.37
C LEU A 514 10.39 4.40 32.30
N ASP A 515 10.35 3.06 32.42
CA ASP A 515 10.86 2.14 31.40
C ASP A 515 10.18 2.33 30.04
N THR A 516 8.86 2.56 30.01
CA THR A 516 8.13 2.73 28.75
C THR A 516 8.47 4.07 28.08
N VAL A 517 8.69 5.12 28.87
CA VAL A 517 9.10 6.43 28.35
C VAL A 517 10.55 6.38 27.85
N THR A 518 11.45 5.72 28.56
CA THR A 518 12.85 5.59 28.11
C THR A 518 12.98 4.68 26.89
N LEU A 519 12.12 3.68 26.73
CA LEU A 519 12.03 2.90 25.49
C LEU A 519 11.51 3.73 24.32
N ASP A 520 10.49 4.55 24.52
CA ASP A 520 9.98 5.47 23.49
C ASP A 520 11.08 6.45 23.02
N ILE A 521 11.77 7.09 23.98
CA ILE A 521 12.96 7.93 23.74
C ILE A 521 14.01 7.16 22.91
N THR A 522 14.28 5.91 23.27
CA THR A 522 15.28 5.07 22.60
C THR A 522 14.90 4.78 21.16
N GLU A 523 13.64 4.42 20.90
CA GLU A 523 13.16 4.14 19.55
C GLU A 523 13.15 5.41 18.67
N LEU A 524 12.78 6.56 19.23
CA LEU A 524 12.82 7.84 18.53
C LEU A 524 14.26 8.21 18.13
N ILE A 525 15.22 8.10 19.05
CA ILE A 525 16.64 8.36 18.75
C ILE A 525 17.19 7.33 17.75
N SER A 526 16.86 6.05 17.93
CA SER A 526 17.26 4.96 17.02
C SER A 526 16.80 5.23 15.58
N ARG A 527 15.55 5.66 15.39
CA ARG A 527 15.02 6.06 14.08
C ARG A 527 15.76 7.26 13.50
N PHE A 528 16.09 8.24 14.34
CA PHE A 528 16.80 9.45 13.93
C PHE A 528 18.21 9.11 13.39
N VAL A 529 18.98 8.28 14.12
CA VAL A 529 20.35 7.93 13.74
C VAL A 529 20.42 6.95 12.57
N ARG A 530 19.37 6.13 12.37
CA ARG A 530 19.26 5.17 11.27
C ARG A 530 18.61 5.76 10.02
N PHE A 531 18.29 7.06 10.00
CA PHE A 531 17.61 7.73 8.90
C PHE A 531 16.30 7.05 8.48
N LEU A 532 15.59 6.45 9.44
CA LEU A 532 14.28 5.84 9.20
C LEU A 532 13.21 6.93 9.07
N SER A 533 12.15 6.62 8.33
CA SER A 533 11.04 7.55 8.14
C SER A 533 10.25 7.73 9.43
N PHE A 534 10.04 8.98 9.83
CA PHE A 534 9.13 9.34 10.91
C PHE A 534 7.69 9.53 10.43
N SER A 535 7.50 9.74 9.12
CA SER A 535 6.19 10.03 8.51
C SER A 535 5.49 8.78 7.95
N GLU A 536 6.11 7.60 8.00
CA GLU A 536 5.55 6.37 7.42
C GLU A 536 4.17 6.03 8.00
N LEU A 537 4.01 6.21 9.31
CA LEU A 537 2.77 5.89 10.02
C LEU A 537 1.89 7.12 10.26
N SER A 538 2.50 8.24 10.67
CA SER A 538 1.81 9.50 10.98
C SER A 538 1.45 10.32 9.74
N GLN A 539 2.00 10.02 8.55
CA GLN A 539 1.83 10.81 7.32
C GLN A 539 2.30 12.28 7.46
N GLY A 540 3.22 12.54 8.39
CA GLY A 540 3.84 13.84 8.66
C GLY A 540 4.79 13.75 9.85
N GLY A 541 5.53 14.81 10.15
CA GLY A 541 6.59 14.84 11.15
C GLY A 541 7.92 14.34 10.59
N GLY A 542 8.91 15.24 10.54
CA GLY A 542 10.25 14.97 10.03
C GLY A 542 11.26 14.74 11.14
N ARG A 543 12.54 14.57 10.78
CA ARG A 543 13.63 14.41 11.75
C ARG A 543 13.76 15.59 12.71
N GLU A 544 13.59 16.80 12.21
CA GLU A 544 13.62 18.03 13.00
C GLU A 544 12.51 18.07 14.06
N SER A 545 11.25 17.90 13.66
CA SER A 545 10.11 17.95 14.60
C SER A 545 10.16 16.83 15.64
N ASN A 546 10.65 15.64 15.27
CA ASN A 546 10.77 14.53 16.21
C ASN A 546 11.93 14.72 17.20
N LEU A 547 13.04 15.33 16.77
CA LEU A 547 14.13 15.67 17.69
C LEU A 547 13.76 16.80 18.64
N GLN A 548 12.86 17.70 18.23
CA GLN A 548 12.23 18.66 19.13
C GLN A 548 11.23 17.99 20.09
N TYR A 549 10.44 17.03 19.60
CA TYR A 549 9.50 16.24 20.40
C TYR A 549 10.20 15.40 21.47
N LEU A 550 11.45 14.99 21.23
CA LEU A 550 12.31 14.34 22.23
C LEU A 550 12.42 15.16 23.52
N CYS A 551 12.46 16.49 23.45
CA CYS A 551 12.48 17.36 24.65
C CYS A 551 11.20 17.20 25.49
N VAL A 552 10.05 16.99 24.84
CA VAL A 552 8.76 16.76 25.50
C VAL A 552 8.74 15.38 26.17
N LEU A 553 9.26 14.35 25.51
CA LEU A 553 9.39 13.01 26.10
C LEU A 553 10.33 12.98 27.31
N ILE A 554 11.44 13.73 27.26
CA ILE A 554 12.37 13.85 28.40
C ILE A 554 11.66 14.52 29.59
N LEU A 555 10.90 15.60 29.35
CA LEU A 555 10.09 16.24 30.39
C LEU A 555 9.02 15.30 30.97
N LEU A 556 8.37 14.51 30.13
CA LEU A 556 7.41 13.48 30.57
C LEU A 556 8.10 12.45 31.47
N GLY A 557 9.29 11.98 31.08
CA GLY A 557 10.08 11.04 31.88
C GLY A 557 10.48 11.61 33.25
N LEU A 558 10.90 12.88 33.28
CA LEU A 558 11.23 13.59 34.53
C LEU A 558 10.00 13.74 35.45
N HIS A 559 8.82 14.02 34.89
CA HIS A 559 7.55 14.07 35.64
C HIS A 559 7.19 12.69 36.22
N VAL A 560 7.30 11.63 35.41
CA VAL A 560 7.02 10.25 35.86
C VAL A 560 7.97 9.83 36.98
N LYS A 561 9.26 10.17 36.87
CA LYS A 561 10.28 9.93 37.90
C LYS A 561 9.97 10.70 39.19
N ALA A 562 9.59 11.97 39.09
CA ALA A 562 9.27 12.80 40.26
C ALA A 562 8.05 12.28 41.06
N ASN A 563 7.06 11.70 40.39
CA ASN A 563 5.87 11.13 41.05
C ASN A 563 6.07 9.70 41.56
N ASN A 564 7.14 9.00 41.13
CA ASN A 564 7.43 7.62 41.54
C ASN A 564 8.92 7.44 41.90
N PRO A 565 9.42 8.13 42.95
CA PRO A 565 10.85 8.15 43.27
C PRO A 565 11.40 6.80 43.76
N GLU A 566 10.53 5.92 44.27
CA GLU A 566 10.90 4.57 44.75
C GLU A 566 10.91 3.51 43.63
N MET A 567 10.57 3.89 42.39
CA MET A 567 10.45 2.93 41.30
C MET A 567 11.82 2.50 40.78
N VAL A 568 12.12 1.21 40.93
CA VAL A 568 13.33 0.60 40.37
C VAL A 568 13.07 0.26 38.90
N MET A 569 13.88 0.82 38.00
CA MET A 569 13.82 0.49 36.57
C MET A 569 14.23 -0.96 36.31
N ALA A 570 13.61 -1.57 35.31
CA ALA A 570 14.03 -2.88 34.83
C ALA A 570 15.43 -2.80 34.20
N PRO A 571 16.15 -3.92 34.10
CA PRO A 571 17.41 -3.97 33.37
C PRO A 571 17.25 -3.43 31.94
N PRO A 572 18.21 -2.64 31.43
CA PRO A 572 18.09 -2.04 30.11
C PRO A 572 18.09 -3.13 29.02
N GLN A 573 17.17 -3.00 28.06
CA GLN A 573 17.00 -3.92 26.93
C GLN A 573 18.18 -3.93 25.95
N SER A 574 18.97 -2.86 25.89
CA SER A 574 20.17 -2.74 25.04
C SER A 574 21.11 -1.65 25.54
N LEU A 575 22.32 -1.57 24.97
CA LEU A 575 23.28 -0.48 25.22
C LEU A 575 22.68 0.89 24.82
N GLU A 576 21.92 0.95 23.73
CA GLU A 576 21.20 2.17 23.33
C GLU A 576 20.18 2.58 24.39
N HIS A 577 19.38 1.64 24.89
CA HIS A 577 18.38 1.94 25.93
C HIS A 577 19.05 2.45 27.21
N GLN A 578 20.17 1.85 27.60
CA GLN A 578 20.94 2.30 28.77
C GLN A 578 21.41 3.76 28.62
N MET A 579 21.97 4.13 27.46
CA MET A 579 22.43 5.51 27.23
C MET A 579 21.28 6.50 27.13
N CYS A 580 20.20 6.14 26.43
CA CYS A 580 19.02 6.99 26.29
C CYS A 580 18.34 7.25 27.63
N ALA A 581 18.31 6.26 28.54
CA ALA A 581 17.77 6.42 29.88
C ALA A 581 18.53 7.48 30.71
N CYS A 582 19.84 7.67 30.48
CA CYS A 582 20.64 8.70 31.14
C CYS A 582 20.09 10.12 30.92
N LEU A 583 19.36 10.39 29.81
CA LEU A 583 18.73 11.69 29.55
C LEU A 583 17.70 12.09 30.62
N VAL A 584 17.13 11.11 31.32
CA VAL A 584 16.14 11.30 32.39
C VAL A 584 16.72 10.95 33.76
N LEU A 585 17.59 9.95 33.83
CA LEU A 585 18.10 9.41 35.08
C LEU A 585 19.23 10.24 35.69
N GLU A 586 20.11 10.77 34.85
CA GLU A 586 21.38 11.37 35.28
C GLU A 586 21.41 12.87 35.01
N SER A 587 22.20 13.59 35.79
CA SER A 587 22.62 14.96 35.54
C SER A 587 23.71 15.03 34.45
N THR A 588 23.93 16.22 33.89
CA THR A 588 25.02 16.45 32.92
C THR A 588 26.39 16.12 33.52
N ALA A 589 26.59 16.38 34.81
CA ALA A 589 27.83 16.06 35.53
C ALA A 589 28.04 14.54 35.62
N GLU A 590 27.03 13.80 36.10
CA GLU A 590 27.07 12.34 36.19
C GLU A 590 27.32 11.70 34.82
N TRP A 591 26.63 12.16 33.76
CA TRP A 591 26.89 11.70 32.39
C TRP A 591 28.36 11.90 31.99
N ASN A 592 28.92 13.07 32.27
CA ASN A 592 30.29 13.39 31.88
C ASN A 592 31.35 12.56 32.63
N GLU A 593 31.07 12.06 33.83
CA GLU A 593 31.97 11.17 34.57
C GLU A 593 32.18 9.83 33.86
N HIS A 594 31.16 9.28 33.18
CA HIS A 594 31.22 7.97 32.55
C HIS A 594 31.09 7.96 31.03
N ARG A 595 30.83 9.11 30.36
CA ARG A 595 30.68 9.19 28.89
C ARG A 595 31.84 8.55 28.12
N VAL A 596 33.07 8.67 28.63
CA VAL A 596 34.28 8.08 28.02
C VAL A 596 34.31 6.57 28.24
N SER A 597 33.97 6.10 29.45
CA SER A 597 33.85 4.66 29.72
C SER A 597 32.77 3.98 28.88
N ARG A 598 31.68 4.70 28.56
CA ARG A 598 30.63 4.18 27.66
C ARG A 598 31.13 3.95 26.24
N ILE A 599 31.97 4.83 25.71
CA ILE A 599 32.61 4.60 24.41
C ILE A 599 33.54 3.38 24.46
N ARG A 600 34.29 3.21 25.55
CA ARG A 600 35.13 2.00 25.74
C ARG A 600 34.30 0.73 25.80
N GLU A 601 33.17 0.76 26.50
CA GLU A 601 32.20 -0.35 26.56
C GLU A 601 31.65 -0.68 25.17
N ILE A 602 31.22 0.33 24.40
CA ILE A 602 30.74 0.13 23.01
C ILE A 602 31.84 -0.49 22.15
N LYS A 603 33.08 0.02 22.22
CA LYS A 603 34.19 -0.51 21.42
C LYS A 603 34.55 -1.94 21.82
N ASN A 604 34.50 -2.27 23.12
CA ASN A 604 34.78 -3.61 23.60
C ASN A 604 33.69 -4.62 23.20
N SER A 605 32.41 -4.21 23.21
CA SER A 605 31.30 -5.05 22.77
C SER A 605 31.17 -5.14 21.25
N LEU A 606 31.50 -4.05 20.54
CA LEU A 606 31.37 -3.90 19.09
C LEU A 606 32.70 -3.36 18.51
N PRO A 607 33.69 -4.23 18.26
CA PRO A 607 35.03 -3.80 17.87
C PRO A 607 35.10 -3.20 16.46
N ARG A 608 34.17 -3.56 15.56
CA ARG A 608 34.16 -3.07 14.18
C ARG A 608 33.34 -1.78 14.06
N TRP A 609 33.86 -0.80 13.32
CA TRP A 609 33.19 0.48 13.08
C TRP A 609 31.79 0.30 12.49
N GLU A 610 31.63 -0.55 11.47
CA GLU A 610 30.35 -0.78 10.80
C GLU A 610 29.24 -1.23 11.77
N THR A 611 29.60 -2.06 12.75
CA THR A 611 28.66 -2.54 13.78
C THR A 611 28.45 -1.53 14.90
N ALA A 612 29.49 -0.78 15.27
CA ALA A 612 29.44 0.19 16.36
C ALA A 612 28.83 1.54 15.96
N LYS A 613 28.85 1.89 14.66
CA LYS A 613 28.48 3.22 14.14
C LYS A 613 27.13 3.69 14.68
N HIS A 614 26.09 2.87 14.61
CA HIS A 614 24.76 3.27 15.07
C HIS A 614 24.73 3.55 16.58
N THR A 615 25.30 2.66 17.40
CA THR A 615 25.36 2.83 18.85
C THR A 615 26.20 4.05 19.25
N LEU A 616 27.28 4.34 18.51
CA LEU A 616 28.07 5.57 18.67
C LEU A 616 27.30 6.84 18.25
N MET A 617 26.48 6.77 17.20
CA MET A 617 25.59 7.89 16.84
C MET A 617 24.55 8.15 17.93
N VAL A 618 24.00 7.10 18.56
CA VAL A 618 23.12 7.25 19.74
C VAL A 618 23.86 7.94 20.87
N TRP A 619 25.10 7.50 21.17
CA TRP A 619 25.95 8.16 22.17
C TRP A 619 26.14 9.65 21.84
N ALA A 620 26.39 10.01 20.58
CA ALA A 620 26.60 11.40 20.17
C ALA A 620 25.34 12.26 20.37
N VAL A 621 24.16 11.72 20.05
CA VAL A 621 22.88 12.39 20.31
C VAL A 621 22.69 12.59 21.82
N VAL A 622 22.88 11.56 22.64
CA VAL A 622 22.75 11.66 24.11
C VAL A 622 23.76 12.67 24.67
N ASN A 623 25.01 12.63 24.22
CA ASN A 623 26.07 13.53 24.66
C ASN A 623 25.77 15.00 24.32
N HIS A 624 25.29 15.26 23.10
CA HIS A 624 24.89 16.60 22.68
C HIS A 624 23.68 17.10 23.50
N PHE A 625 22.69 16.24 23.73
CA PHE A 625 21.55 16.59 24.57
C PHE A 625 21.97 16.94 26.00
N GLN A 626 22.86 16.17 26.61
CA GLN A 626 23.33 16.44 27.97
C GLN A 626 24.16 17.73 28.09
N ASN A 627 25.04 17.99 27.11
CA ASN A 627 26.04 19.07 27.21
C ASN A 627 25.62 20.39 26.55
N VAL A 628 24.69 20.37 25.59
CA VAL A 628 24.30 21.55 24.81
C VAL A 628 22.82 21.90 25.00
N ILE A 629 21.93 20.91 24.88
CA ILE A 629 20.48 21.15 24.90
C ILE A 629 19.95 21.31 26.33
N LEU A 630 20.31 20.39 27.23
CA LEU A 630 19.80 20.29 28.60
C LEU A 630 20.75 20.81 29.67
N ASN A 631 21.92 21.31 29.27
CA ASN A 631 22.95 21.77 30.20
C ASN A 631 22.46 22.95 31.05
N THR A 632 22.57 22.81 32.38
CA THR A 632 22.18 23.82 33.35
C THR A 632 23.39 24.37 34.09
N SER A 633 23.56 25.70 34.06
CA SER A 633 24.64 26.39 34.78
C SER A 633 24.34 26.52 36.29
N GLY A 634 24.07 25.40 36.98
CA GLY A 634 23.91 25.32 38.44
C GLY A 634 22.48 25.41 38.99
N ALA A 635 21.45 25.44 38.13
CA ALA A 635 20.04 25.36 38.55
C ALA A 635 19.52 23.91 38.56
N ASP A 636 18.50 23.64 39.39
CA ASP A 636 17.75 22.38 39.37
C ASP A 636 17.29 22.06 37.93
N ARG A 637 17.74 20.91 37.41
CA ARG A 637 17.57 20.51 36.00
C ARG A 637 16.10 20.51 35.58
N VAL A 638 15.24 19.97 36.44
CA VAL A 638 13.80 19.88 36.17
C VAL A 638 13.21 21.28 36.08
N SER A 639 13.46 22.12 37.07
CA SER A 639 12.98 23.51 37.07
C SER A 639 13.47 24.29 35.85
N TYR A 640 14.75 24.19 35.50
CA TYR A 640 15.30 24.88 34.34
C TYR A 640 14.65 24.46 33.02
N ILE A 641 14.45 23.15 32.79
CA ILE A 641 13.82 22.65 31.56
C ILE A 641 12.36 23.12 31.50
N ARG A 642 11.62 23.08 32.62
CA ARG A 642 10.23 23.58 32.69
C ARG A 642 10.11 25.06 32.35
N GLU A 643 11.10 25.87 32.76
CA GLU A 643 11.15 27.31 32.49
C GLU A 643 11.59 27.67 31.07
N ASN A 644 12.40 26.82 30.44
CA ASN A 644 13.07 27.12 29.17
C ASN A 644 12.70 26.16 28.03
N ILE A 645 11.65 25.34 28.17
CA ILE A 645 11.29 24.30 27.20
C ILE A 645 11.19 24.81 25.75
N ALA A 646 10.58 25.98 25.56
CA ALA A 646 10.54 26.73 24.31
C ALA A 646 11.94 26.90 23.67
N ARG A 647 12.82 27.58 24.39
CA ARG A 647 14.23 27.82 23.99
C ARG A 647 15.03 26.54 23.79
N ILE A 648 14.71 25.48 24.53
CA ILE A 648 15.37 24.17 24.39
C ILE A 648 14.99 23.54 23.05
N ILE A 649 13.70 23.57 22.69
CA ILE A 649 13.16 23.08 21.42
C ILE A 649 13.75 23.85 20.23
N GLU A 650 13.97 25.16 20.35
CA GLU A 650 14.60 25.97 19.29
C GLU A 650 16.06 25.61 19.00
N ARG A 651 16.76 24.91 19.91
CA ARG A 651 18.16 24.50 19.71
C ARG A 651 18.30 23.22 18.89
N CYS A 652 17.27 22.37 18.85
CA CYS A 652 17.34 21.07 18.16
C CYS A 652 17.62 21.14 16.65
N PRO A 653 17.03 22.08 15.87
CA PRO A 653 17.27 22.15 14.41
C PRO A 653 18.73 22.35 14.03
N ALA A 654 19.49 23.12 14.81
CA ALA A 654 20.92 23.34 14.56
C ALA A 654 21.70 22.03 14.66
N PHE A 655 21.38 21.19 15.65
CA PHE A 655 22.01 19.90 15.84
C PHE A 655 21.66 18.91 14.73
N VAL A 656 20.46 18.95 14.14
CA VAL A 656 20.11 18.10 12.99
C VAL A 656 21.07 18.36 11.83
N ILE A 657 21.36 19.64 11.55
CA ILE A 657 22.27 20.04 10.48
C ILE A 657 23.70 19.57 10.80
N GLU A 658 24.17 19.79 12.03
CA GLU A 658 25.49 19.34 12.49
C GLU A 658 25.63 17.81 12.40
N PHE A 659 24.61 17.07 12.83
CA PHE A 659 24.59 15.61 12.77
C PHE A 659 24.67 15.09 11.33
N ASP A 660 23.92 15.68 10.41
CA ASP A 660 23.88 15.26 9.01
C ASP A 660 25.15 15.60 8.24
N THR A 661 25.79 16.74 8.57
CA THR A 661 26.97 17.22 7.86
C THR A 661 28.28 16.68 8.42
N ALA A 662 28.37 16.42 9.73
CA ALA A 662 29.61 15.98 10.38
C ALA A 662 29.50 14.57 10.98
N LEU A 663 28.63 14.36 11.96
CA LEU A 663 28.63 13.12 12.76
C LEU A 663 28.26 11.88 11.94
N SER A 664 27.21 11.94 11.12
CA SER A 664 26.75 10.80 10.31
C SER A 664 27.72 10.41 9.19
N GLN A 665 28.57 11.34 8.75
CA GLN A 665 29.60 11.14 7.71
C GLN A 665 30.87 10.48 8.25
N CYS A 666 30.96 10.20 9.55
CA CYS A 666 32.11 9.51 10.12
C CYS A 666 32.32 8.12 9.49
N GLY A 667 33.57 7.85 9.10
CA GLY A 667 34.00 6.59 8.49
C GLY A 667 34.81 5.67 9.42
N ASN A 668 35.28 6.16 10.56
CA ASN A 668 36.08 5.38 11.51
C ASN A 668 36.02 5.98 12.94
N PHE A 669 36.54 5.21 13.91
CA PHE A 669 36.56 5.62 15.33
C PHE A 669 37.41 6.88 15.57
N ALA A 670 38.53 7.04 14.85
CA ALA A 670 39.44 8.18 15.03
C ALA A 670 38.77 9.52 14.72
N THR A 671 38.07 9.60 13.59
CA THR A 671 37.31 10.77 13.16
C THR A 671 36.17 11.06 14.13
N PHE A 672 35.47 10.03 14.61
CA PHE A 672 34.40 10.18 15.59
C PHE A 672 34.89 10.75 16.92
N LEU A 673 36.01 10.23 17.45
CA LEU A 673 36.62 10.74 18.69
C LEU A 673 37.15 12.17 18.51
N SER A 674 37.67 12.51 17.33
CA SER A 674 38.12 13.87 16.99
C SER A 674 36.98 14.88 17.05
N LEU A 675 35.85 14.56 16.41
CA LEU A 675 34.70 15.46 16.31
C LEU A 675 34.01 15.70 17.66
N ASN A 676 34.15 14.77 18.60
CA ASN A 676 33.58 14.90 19.95
C ASN A 676 34.62 15.40 20.98
N GLU A 677 35.79 15.88 20.52
CA GLU A 677 36.89 16.39 21.37
C GLU A 677 37.40 15.38 22.41
N LEU A 678 37.33 14.08 22.09
CA LEU A 678 37.72 12.99 23.01
C LEU A 678 39.10 12.40 22.70
N GLN A 679 39.82 12.87 21.69
CA GLN A 679 41.12 12.29 21.30
C GLN A 679 42.14 12.22 22.45
N ALA A 680 42.19 13.23 23.31
CA ALA A 680 43.13 13.27 24.43
C ALA A 680 42.85 12.17 25.48
N ASP A 681 41.59 11.75 25.64
CA ASP A 681 41.16 10.74 26.63
C ASP A 681 41.44 9.30 26.20
N PHE A 682 41.92 9.12 24.96
CA PHE A 682 42.26 7.84 24.34
C PHE A 682 43.74 7.77 23.87
N ASN A 683 44.54 8.82 24.08
CA ASN A 683 45.97 8.83 23.76
C ASN A 683 46.74 7.93 24.75
N GLY A 684 47.15 6.75 24.28
CA GLY A 684 47.89 5.75 25.06
C GLY A 684 47.71 4.29 24.60
N LEU A 685 46.87 4.04 23.60
CA LEU A 685 46.66 2.72 23.00
C LEU A 685 46.95 2.81 21.50
N ASP A 686 48.21 2.66 21.11
CA ASP A 686 48.63 2.64 19.70
C ASP A 686 48.09 1.42 18.91
N ASP A 687 47.49 0.43 19.58
CA ASP A 687 46.82 -0.73 18.95
C ASP A 687 45.33 -0.48 18.62
N MET A 688 44.83 0.76 18.75
CA MET A 688 43.40 1.06 18.75
C MET A 688 42.87 1.86 17.55
N LEU A 689 43.67 2.07 16.49
CA LEU A 689 43.34 2.96 15.36
C LEU A 689 43.18 2.27 13.99
N ASP A 690 43.14 0.94 13.92
CA ASP A 690 42.78 0.19 12.69
C ASP A 690 41.29 -0.16 12.60
#